data_AF-A0A6C0FZK7-F1
#
_entry.id   AF-A0A6C0FZK7-F1
#
_cell.length_a   1.000
_cell.length_b   1.000
_cell.length_c   1.000
_cell.angle_alpha   90.00
_cell.angle_beta   90.00
_cell.angle_gamma   90.00
#
_symmetry.space_group_name_H-M   'P 1'
#
loop_
_entity.id
_entity.type
_entity.pdbx_description
1 polymer ?
#
loop_
_entity_poly.entity_id
_entity_poly.type
_entity_poly.pdbx_seq_one_letter_code
_entity_poly.pdbx_strand_id
1 'polypeptide(L)'
;MNRRTKWYAALACIGIVGIGAFAYSAYTKGAPSADIAAFARSDMKPAAATELKYLAAGPNAVPGMKLVAKTDALALYMNPDTTDIAVVNLATGKIWNSNPGDIGSDAKASPFEKDRLAAQVTLNYRDSIGTLGQITNFTDSIQRKQFKAEGIENGVRITYTIGDTSLGIDALPKRISKKRLEEKVLSKLDEKSAAYVTNRYYPLDNNPDVLERLDAEVSRALVLKRMLDAFEKAGYTAEDLKADNDENGASGGSASTKPNFTIPVEYRLDGDSLLVHVPVKDIQEGKGYQIRSVELLDFFGAATTEDKGYMLVPDGSGSLINLNNGKVKEEIYVQRVYGDDENDNSKRRGQIAEAARLPVFGMKTGDEAWFATIEKGEGIASINADISGRKNSYNSAYASFAIRGEDELELYKGNKVDEFQLLTDARFEGDIEVRYNFLSGDQASYSGMAALYRNNLVKEGVLKPLKAKAELPFYVDLLGAVDKRKSFLGVPYKGLMPMTTIEQASRIAAEIKNAGMSNVQMRYVGWFNEGIDHKIPETVKLDGQLGSKSELAKLAEQLKAMGGNLYPDVAFQHVLRENHDFKPASDAARFVTREQALLQPYDRAFNAMNTEWGSFYLLSPAKLPYFVDRFVDSYKKYKMDSVALRDLGDTLTADYRVSRVVFRDVAKNIVSAELGKIEERYPNVMMTGGNQYALKYADQLLNVPTSSSSFSIEDAVVPFYEMVIHGYMDYAGDPINLDDEQDLTYHLLHSLEYGTAPHFFWSYESSSKLKLTTYETLFSTHYSDWLKDAADLYGKLNGVLAGLQNQTITEHVQHMPGVAEVRYSNGTSIYVNYTDQPVTVNNVRIGAKNYTVGGDGQ
;
A
#
# COMPACT_ATOMS: atom_id res chain seq x y z
N MET A 1 42.34 53.61 -12.56
CA MET A 1 41.43 53.41 -11.41
C MET A 1 42.26 53.27 -10.13
N ASN A 2 42.08 54.16 -9.15
CA ASN A 2 42.89 54.17 -7.90
C ASN A 2 42.51 52.96 -7.00
N ARG A 3 43.43 52.51 -6.14
CA ARG A 3 43.30 51.29 -5.32
C ARG A 3 42.03 51.28 -4.46
N ARG A 4 41.60 52.46 -3.96
CA ARG A 4 40.33 52.64 -3.24
C ARG A 4 39.10 52.36 -4.10
N THR A 5 39.09 52.81 -5.36
CA THR A 5 37.98 52.59 -6.29
C THR A 5 37.83 51.11 -6.66
N LYS A 6 38.94 50.36 -6.76
CA LYS A 6 38.91 48.89 -6.94
C LYS A 6 38.27 48.18 -5.74
N TRP A 7 38.58 48.61 -4.51
CA TRP A 7 37.97 48.07 -3.29
C TRP A 7 36.48 48.37 -3.19
N TYR A 8 36.04 49.59 -3.50
CA TYR A 8 34.61 49.92 -3.52
C TYR A 8 33.85 49.14 -4.61
N ALA A 9 34.43 48.96 -5.80
CA ALA A 9 33.83 48.13 -6.84
C ALA A 9 33.74 46.65 -6.43
N ALA A 10 34.76 46.10 -5.77
CA ALA A 10 34.74 44.73 -5.25
C ALA A 10 33.69 44.53 -4.15
N LEU A 11 33.59 45.47 -3.19
CA LEU A 11 32.56 45.43 -2.15
C LEU A 11 31.15 45.58 -2.71
N ALA A 12 30.95 46.43 -3.71
CA ALA A 12 29.67 46.55 -4.42
C ALA A 12 29.31 45.25 -5.17
N CYS A 13 30.27 44.60 -5.82
CA CYS A 13 30.05 43.30 -6.46
C CYS A 13 29.70 42.21 -5.43
N ILE A 14 30.41 42.15 -4.29
CA ILE A 14 30.09 41.22 -3.20
C ILE A 14 28.70 41.49 -2.63
N GLY A 15 28.32 42.76 -2.47
CA GLY A 15 26.98 43.17 -2.03
C GLY A 15 25.89 42.74 -3.02
N ILE A 16 26.10 42.95 -4.32
CA ILE A 16 25.16 42.53 -5.38
C ILE A 16 25.05 41.00 -5.44
N VAL A 17 26.17 40.27 -5.34
CA VAL A 17 26.17 38.80 -5.28
C VAL A 17 25.48 38.31 -4.02
N GLY A 18 25.70 38.95 -2.87
CA GLY A 18 25.05 38.62 -1.60
C GLY A 18 23.54 38.85 -1.64
N ILE A 19 23.09 39.98 -2.20
CA ILE A 19 21.66 40.27 -2.41
C ILE A 19 21.05 39.29 -3.41
N GLY A 20 21.75 39.01 -4.52
CA GLY A 20 21.32 38.03 -5.51
C GLY A 20 21.20 36.61 -4.93
N ALA A 21 22.18 36.18 -4.13
CA ALA A 21 22.16 34.88 -3.46
C ALA A 21 21.07 34.81 -2.38
N PHE A 22 20.83 35.89 -1.62
CA PHE A 22 19.74 35.96 -0.66
C PHE A 22 18.37 35.94 -1.36
N ALA A 23 18.19 36.72 -2.42
CA ALA A 23 16.96 36.72 -3.22
C ALA A 23 16.71 35.36 -3.87
N TYR A 24 17.74 34.72 -4.41
CA TYR A 24 17.66 33.36 -4.95
C TYR A 24 17.31 32.33 -3.86
N SER A 25 17.96 32.41 -2.70
CA SER A 25 17.68 31.54 -1.55
C SER A 25 16.24 31.73 -1.05
N ALA A 26 15.77 32.97 -0.89
CA ALA A 26 14.40 33.28 -0.50
C ALA A 26 13.38 32.82 -1.55
N TYR A 27 13.72 32.92 -2.84
CA TYR A 27 12.85 32.49 -3.94
C TYR A 27 12.77 30.96 -4.08
N THR A 28 13.83 30.24 -3.71
CA THR A 28 13.92 28.78 -3.84
C THR A 28 13.59 28.03 -2.56
N LYS A 29 13.56 28.71 -1.41
CA LYS A 29 13.15 28.16 -0.13
C LYS A 29 11.64 27.89 -0.15
N GLY A 30 11.29 26.61 -0.29
CA GLY A 30 9.91 26.16 -0.17
C GLY A 30 9.46 25.99 1.28
N ALA A 31 8.32 25.31 1.45
CA ALA A 31 7.73 25.00 2.74
C ALA A 31 8.73 24.30 3.69
N PRO A 32 8.68 24.52 5.02
CA PRO A 32 9.43 23.71 5.96
C PRO A 32 9.01 22.24 5.88
N SER A 33 9.95 21.32 6.07
CA SER A 33 9.62 19.89 6.20
C SER A 33 9.40 19.50 7.65
N ALA A 34 8.44 18.62 7.89
CA ALA A 34 8.28 17.94 9.16
C ALA A 34 9.47 17.03 9.49
N ASP A 35 9.63 16.72 10.78
CA ASP A 35 10.60 15.75 11.26
C ASP A 35 10.10 14.32 10.97
N ILE A 36 10.61 13.71 9.91
CA ILE A 36 10.19 12.38 9.45
C ILE A 36 10.51 11.30 10.46
N ALA A 37 11.55 11.49 11.28
CA ALA A 37 11.90 10.54 12.34
C ALA A 37 10.84 10.46 13.45
N ALA A 38 9.88 11.40 13.51
CA ALA A 38 8.73 11.32 14.40
C ALA A 38 7.63 10.39 13.86
N PHE A 39 7.57 10.19 12.54
CA PHE A 39 6.55 9.38 11.85
C PHE A 39 7.06 8.01 11.39
N ALA A 40 8.39 7.82 11.37
CA ALA A 40 9.04 6.60 10.92
C ALA A 40 9.38 5.62 12.06
N ARG A 41 8.97 5.89 13.31
CA ARG A 41 9.42 5.10 14.46
C ARG A 41 8.76 3.72 14.45
N SER A 42 9.58 2.71 14.71
CA SER A 42 9.15 1.41 15.21
C SER A 42 8.62 1.60 16.63
N ASP A 43 7.30 1.55 16.78
CA ASP A 43 6.61 1.73 18.06
C ASP A 43 6.85 0.53 18.99
N MET A 44 7.29 -0.61 18.42
CA MET A 44 7.52 -1.84 19.14
C MET A 44 9.02 -2.08 19.39
N LYS A 45 9.37 -2.21 20.67
CA LYS A 45 10.63 -2.87 21.01
C LYS A 45 10.46 -4.35 20.69
N PRO A 46 11.43 -4.99 20.02
CA PRO A 46 11.43 -6.44 19.87
C PRO A 46 11.19 -7.10 21.23
N ALA A 47 10.36 -8.14 21.29
CA ALA A 47 10.00 -8.79 22.55
C ALA A 47 11.24 -9.21 23.35
N ALA A 48 11.17 -9.22 24.68
CA ALA A 48 12.32 -9.64 25.47
C ALA A 48 12.63 -11.13 25.20
N ALA A 49 13.79 -11.41 24.62
CA ALA A 49 14.21 -12.77 24.31
C ALA A 49 14.70 -13.48 25.58
N THR A 50 14.33 -14.75 25.70
CA THR A 50 14.71 -15.67 26.76
C THR A 50 15.20 -16.99 26.15
N GLU A 51 15.81 -17.84 26.98
CA GLU A 51 16.13 -19.21 26.55
C GLU A 51 14.84 -19.94 26.14
N LEU A 52 14.84 -20.53 24.94
CA LEU A 52 13.68 -21.25 24.42
C LEU A 52 13.35 -22.46 25.31
N LYS A 53 12.13 -22.49 25.85
CA LYS A 53 11.61 -23.60 26.66
C LYS A 53 10.39 -24.20 25.98
N TYR A 54 10.41 -25.52 25.84
CA TYR A 54 9.26 -26.26 25.33
C TYR A 54 8.28 -26.57 26.46
N LEU A 55 7.00 -26.34 26.20
CA LEU A 55 5.91 -26.70 27.10
C LEU A 55 5.58 -28.20 26.93
N ALA A 56 4.93 -28.78 27.94
CA ALA A 56 4.45 -30.16 27.86
C ALA A 56 3.41 -30.28 26.74
N ALA A 57 3.57 -31.30 25.88
CA ALA A 57 2.66 -31.52 24.76
C ALA A 57 1.23 -31.76 25.27
N GLY A 58 0.26 -31.11 24.64
CA GLY A 58 -1.16 -31.32 24.89
C GLY A 58 -1.71 -32.55 24.15
N PRO A 59 -3.02 -32.83 24.27
CA PRO A 59 -3.68 -33.94 23.57
C PRO A 59 -3.61 -33.81 22.03
N ASN A 60 -3.50 -32.58 21.51
CA ASN A 60 -3.38 -32.28 20.08
C ASN A 60 -1.92 -32.07 19.67
N ALA A 61 -1.03 -33.01 20.01
CA ALA A 61 0.38 -32.91 19.67
C ALA A 61 0.58 -32.98 18.15
N VAL A 62 1.33 -32.03 17.58
CA VAL A 62 1.67 -32.02 16.17
C VAL A 62 2.93 -32.88 15.94
N PRO A 63 2.89 -33.93 15.10
CA PRO A 63 4.04 -34.81 14.87
C PRO A 63 5.30 -34.05 14.48
N GLY A 64 6.44 -34.39 15.09
CA GLY A 64 7.74 -33.76 14.82
C GLY A 64 7.93 -32.36 15.42
N MET A 65 6.89 -31.74 15.98
CA MET A 65 6.96 -30.38 16.51
C MET A 65 6.90 -30.35 18.05
N LYS A 66 7.35 -29.22 18.63
CA LYS A 66 7.34 -28.96 20.07
C LYS A 66 6.45 -27.75 20.38
N LEU A 67 5.68 -27.85 21.46
CA LEU A 67 4.81 -26.76 21.92
C LEU A 67 5.68 -25.61 22.47
N VAL A 68 5.55 -24.41 21.92
CA VAL A 68 6.31 -23.22 22.33
C VAL A 68 5.46 -22.19 23.06
N ALA A 69 4.17 -22.08 22.72
CA ALA A 69 3.24 -21.18 23.40
C ALA A 69 1.81 -21.74 23.36
N LYS A 70 0.98 -21.30 24.31
CA LYS A 70 -0.42 -21.72 24.41
C LYS A 70 -1.26 -20.62 25.07
N THR A 71 -2.45 -20.37 24.52
CA THR A 71 -3.53 -19.58 25.12
C THR A 71 -4.72 -20.50 25.42
N ASP A 72 -5.85 -19.93 25.85
CA ASP A 72 -7.09 -20.70 26.03
C ASP A 72 -7.69 -21.17 24.70
N ALA A 73 -7.39 -20.45 23.60
CA ALA A 73 -7.95 -20.73 22.28
C ALA A 73 -6.97 -21.46 21.34
N LEU A 74 -5.67 -21.17 21.44
CA LEU A 74 -4.67 -21.63 20.48
C LEU A 74 -3.47 -22.30 21.14
N ALA A 75 -2.82 -23.20 20.41
CA ALA A 75 -1.50 -23.73 20.74
C ALA A 75 -0.54 -23.55 19.56
N LEU A 76 0.62 -22.96 19.82
CA LEU A 76 1.67 -22.71 18.84
C LEU A 76 2.78 -23.76 19.01
N TYR A 77 3.04 -24.50 17.94
CA TYR A 77 4.09 -25.49 17.83
C TYR A 77 5.17 -25.00 16.88
N MET A 78 6.41 -25.45 17.11
CA MET A 78 7.55 -25.22 16.23
C MET A 78 8.32 -26.52 16.03
N ASN A 79 8.73 -26.80 14.79
CA ASN A 79 9.70 -27.85 14.51
C ASN A 79 11.13 -27.34 14.83
N PRO A 80 11.88 -27.96 15.74
CA PRO A 80 13.22 -27.49 16.10
C PRO A 80 14.26 -27.63 14.98
N ASP A 81 14.01 -28.51 14.00
CA ASP A 81 14.95 -28.80 12.91
C ASP A 81 14.60 -28.01 11.64
N THR A 82 13.31 -27.86 11.32
CA THR A 82 12.85 -27.16 10.10
C THR A 82 12.35 -25.75 10.34
N THR A 83 12.17 -25.34 11.60
CA THR A 83 11.58 -24.06 12.03
C THR A 83 10.12 -23.83 11.61
N ASP A 84 9.49 -24.81 10.94
CA ASP A 84 8.06 -24.80 10.61
C ASP A 84 7.24 -24.54 11.87
N ILE A 85 6.24 -23.67 11.78
CA ILE A 85 5.28 -23.46 12.84
C ILE A 85 3.94 -24.10 12.51
N ALA A 86 3.22 -24.50 13.54
CA ALA A 86 1.83 -24.93 13.42
C ALA A 86 0.98 -24.29 14.52
N VAL A 87 -0.17 -23.75 14.14
CA VAL A 87 -1.17 -23.24 15.07
C VAL A 87 -2.31 -24.23 15.13
N VAL A 88 -2.62 -24.70 16.33
CA VAL A 88 -3.74 -25.59 16.60
C VAL A 88 -4.87 -24.79 17.23
N ASN A 89 -6.02 -24.77 16.57
CA ASN A 89 -7.27 -24.30 17.18
C ASN A 89 -7.71 -25.35 18.22
N LEU A 90 -7.74 -24.97 19.49
CA LEU A 90 -8.04 -25.90 20.58
C LEU A 90 -9.52 -26.31 20.63
N ALA A 91 -10.41 -25.52 20.03
CA ALA A 91 -11.84 -25.82 19.98
C ALA A 91 -12.18 -26.85 18.88
N THR A 92 -11.61 -26.69 17.67
CA THR A 92 -11.91 -27.57 16.53
C THR A 92 -10.88 -28.68 16.33
N GLY A 93 -9.67 -28.53 16.88
CA GLY A 93 -8.54 -29.41 16.61
C GLY A 93 -7.88 -29.16 15.24
N LYS A 94 -8.36 -28.18 14.46
CA LYS A 94 -7.77 -27.81 13.17
C LYS A 94 -6.34 -27.31 13.35
N ILE A 95 -5.45 -27.77 12.48
CA ILE A 95 -4.03 -27.40 12.45
C ILE A 95 -3.78 -26.56 11.20
N TRP A 96 -3.16 -25.39 11.39
CA TRP A 96 -2.70 -24.50 10.34
C TRP A 96 -1.18 -24.45 10.35
N ASN A 97 -0.54 -24.81 9.25
CA ASN A 97 0.93 -24.88 9.15
C ASN A 97 1.47 -23.68 8.36
N SER A 98 2.68 -23.22 8.69
CA SER A 98 3.41 -22.23 7.87
C SER A 98 3.78 -22.74 6.49
N ASN A 99 3.93 -24.06 6.37
CA ASN A 99 4.41 -24.74 5.17
C ASN A 99 3.49 -25.93 4.89
N PRO A 100 3.21 -26.24 3.61
CA PRO A 100 2.36 -27.36 3.25
C PRO A 100 3.06 -28.70 3.54
N GLY A 101 2.26 -29.75 3.74
CA GLY A 101 2.75 -31.12 3.89
C GLY A 101 3.33 -31.71 2.59
N ASP A 102 4.01 -32.86 2.68
CA ASP A 102 4.38 -33.72 1.53
C ASP A 102 5.09 -33.03 0.34
N ILE A 103 5.81 -31.92 0.58
CA ILE A 103 6.53 -31.10 -0.43
C ILE A 103 7.40 -31.95 -1.38
N GLY A 104 8.07 -32.98 -0.84
CA GLY A 104 8.93 -33.86 -1.63
C GLY A 104 8.20 -34.62 -2.74
N SER A 105 6.92 -34.93 -2.54
CA SER A 105 6.08 -35.69 -3.46
C SER A 105 5.42 -34.85 -4.56
N ASP A 106 5.45 -33.53 -4.46
CA ASP A 106 4.90 -32.64 -5.48
C ASP A 106 5.68 -32.81 -6.79
N ALA A 107 5.04 -33.41 -7.79
CA ALA A 107 5.62 -33.65 -9.09
C ALA A 107 5.62 -32.42 -10.01
N LYS A 108 4.82 -31.39 -9.69
CA LYS A 108 4.78 -30.12 -10.42
C LYS A 108 5.87 -29.16 -9.95
N ALA A 109 6.16 -29.16 -8.65
CA ALA A 109 7.15 -28.27 -8.06
C ALA A 109 8.58 -28.58 -8.54
N SER A 110 9.21 -27.58 -9.17
CA SER A 110 10.66 -27.61 -9.45
C SER A 110 11.47 -27.62 -8.14
N PRO A 111 12.78 -27.96 -8.15
CA PRO A 111 13.60 -27.88 -6.93
C PRO A 111 13.58 -26.50 -6.27
N PHE A 112 13.56 -25.44 -7.07
CA PHE A 112 13.43 -24.06 -6.59
C PHE A 112 12.07 -23.81 -5.95
N GLU A 113 11.01 -24.31 -6.56
CA GLU A 113 9.66 -24.17 -5.99
C GLU A 113 9.49 -24.99 -4.71
N LYS A 114 10.11 -26.18 -4.62
CA LYS A 114 10.15 -26.98 -3.39
C LYS A 114 10.89 -26.28 -2.25
N ASP A 115 11.96 -25.56 -2.59
CA ASP A 115 12.66 -24.72 -1.63
C ASP A 115 11.76 -23.61 -1.09
N ARG A 116 11.03 -22.92 -1.98
CA ARG A 116 10.05 -21.89 -1.61
C ARG A 116 8.88 -22.45 -0.78
N LEU A 117 8.33 -23.61 -1.14
CA LEU A 117 7.28 -24.29 -0.38
C LEU A 117 7.72 -24.60 1.06
N ALA A 118 9.01 -24.86 1.28
CA ALA A 118 9.58 -25.15 2.59
C ALA A 118 10.09 -23.90 3.34
N ALA A 119 9.96 -22.70 2.76
CA ALA A 119 10.43 -21.45 3.32
C ALA A 119 9.34 -20.73 4.12
N GLN A 120 9.72 -20.08 5.22
CA GLN A 120 8.86 -19.14 5.95
C GLN A 120 9.13 -17.69 5.55
N VAL A 121 10.30 -17.43 4.96
CA VAL A 121 10.74 -16.11 4.50
C VAL A 121 11.44 -16.25 3.16
N THR A 122 11.01 -15.43 2.21
CA THR A 122 11.68 -15.23 0.92
C THR A 122 12.18 -13.79 0.82
N LEU A 123 13.44 -13.61 0.44
CA LEU A 123 14.05 -12.30 0.24
C LEU A 123 14.36 -12.10 -1.24
N ASN A 124 13.86 -11.01 -1.82
CA ASN A 124 14.29 -10.54 -3.12
C ASN A 124 15.35 -9.47 -2.91
N TYR A 125 16.48 -9.56 -3.60
CA TYR A 125 17.62 -8.68 -3.39
C TYR A 125 18.27 -8.26 -4.71
N ARG A 126 19.09 -7.21 -4.66
CA ARG A 126 19.97 -6.77 -5.75
C ARG A 126 21.42 -6.91 -5.33
N ASP A 127 22.26 -7.46 -6.21
CA ASP A 127 23.70 -7.56 -6.00
C ASP A 127 24.45 -6.26 -6.38
N SER A 128 25.78 -6.26 -6.23
CA SER A 128 26.62 -5.09 -6.48
C SER A 128 26.74 -4.69 -7.95
N ILE A 129 26.39 -5.58 -8.89
CA ILE A 129 26.41 -5.33 -10.34
C ILE A 129 25.00 -5.07 -10.91
N GLY A 130 23.97 -5.10 -10.06
CA GLY A 130 22.59 -4.78 -10.40
C GLY A 130 21.71 -5.99 -10.72
N THR A 131 22.21 -7.22 -10.57
CA THR A 131 21.41 -8.44 -10.81
C THR A 131 20.41 -8.64 -9.68
N LEU A 132 19.17 -8.97 -10.06
CA LEU A 132 18.15 -9.40 -9.12
C LEU A 132 18.33 -10.87 -8.75
N GLY A 133 18.24 -11.18 -7.46
CA GLY A 133 18.23 -12.53 -6.94
C GLY A 133 17.07 -12.74 -5.97
N GLN A 134 16.70 -14.00 -5.81
CA GLN A 134 15.78 -14.46 -4.77
C GLN A 134 16.51 -15.50 -3.91
N ILE A 135 16.32 -15.42 -2.59
CA ILE A 135 16.90 -16.37 -1.64
C ILE A 135 15.87 -16.69 -0.56
N THR A 136 15.79 -17.95 -0.15
CA THR A 136 14.83 -18.42 0.86
C THR A 136 15.56 -18.77 2.16
N ASN A 137 14.84 -18.79 3.27
CA ASN A 137 15.43 -19.26 4.53
C ASN A 137 15.60 -20.79 4.59
N PHE A 138 14.98 -21.59 3.71
CA PHE A 138 15.05 -23.05 3.80
C PHE A 138 16.43 -23.59 3.39
N THR A 139 16.79 -23.55 2.11
CA THR A 139 18.09 -24.05 1.65
C THR A 139 19.26 -23.22 2.17
N ASP A 140 19.07 -21.91 2.33
CA ASP A 140 20.18 -20.99 2.65
C ASP A 140 20.31 -20.61 4.12
N SER A 141 19.44 -21.11 5.00
CA SER A 141 19.62 -20.98 6.46
C SER A 141 19.35 -22.29 7.20
N ILE A 142 18.14 -22.84 7.08
CA ILE A 142 17.66 -23.98 7.87
C ILE A 142 18.47 -25.24 7.59
N GLN A 143 18.66 -25.62 6.31
CA GLN A 143 19.48 -26.79 5.95
C GLN A 143 20.95 -26.66 6.38
N ARG A 144 21.43 -25.43 6.55
CA ARG A 144 22.77 -25.11 7.02
C ARG A 144 22.86 -24.97 8.54
N LYS A 145 21.74 -25.11 9.26
CA LYS A 145 21.62 -24.87 10.71
C LYS A 145 22.06 -23.47 11.12
N GLN A 146 21.81 -22.49 10.26
CA GLN A 146 22.19 -21.08 10.45
C GLN A 146 21.02 -20.25 11.01
N PHE A 147 20.38 -20.73 12.07
CA PHE A 147 19.30 -20.01 12.74
C PHE A 147 19.41 -20.12 14.26
N LYS A 148 18.81 -19.15 14.97
CA LYS A 148 18.71 -19.14 16.42
C LYS A 148 17.25 -18.95 16.82
N ALA A 149 16.71 -19.90 17.59
CA ALA A 149 15.38 -19.79 18.17
C ALA A 149 15.47 -19.37 19.66
N GLU A 150 14.68 -18.38 20.04
CA GLU A 150 14.62 -17.80 21.38
C GLU A 150 13.17 -17.71 21.85
N GLY A 151 12.92 -17.99 23.12
CA GLY A 151 11.57 -17.85 23.69
C GLY A 151 11.23 -16.38 23.86
N ILE A 152 10.02 -15.98 23.49
CA ILE A 152 9.46 -14.65 23.76
C ILE A 152 8.12 -14.81 24.49
N GLU A 153 7.58 -13.71 25.01
CA GLU A 153 6.26 -13.74 25.63
C GLU A 153 5.21 -14.29 24.66
N ASN A 154 4.53 -15.36 25.09
CA ASN A 154 3.51 -16.08 24.31
C ASN A 154 3.99 -16.53 22.91
N GLY A 155 5.29 -16.80 22.73
CA GLY A 155 5.80 -17.08 21.39
C GLY A 155 7.26 -17.51 21.28
N VAL A 156 7.75 -17.47 20.05
CA VAL A 156 9.15 -17.73 19.70
C VAL A 156 9.66 -16.67 18.71
N ARG A 157 10.90 -16.23 18.89
CA ARG A 157 11.65 -15.47 17.88
C ARG A 157 12.63 -16.41 17.20
N ILE A 158 12.66 -16.40 15.88
CA ILE A 158 13.65 -17.11 15.08
C ILE A 158 14.45 -16.10 14.29
N THR A 159 15.76 -16.04 14.55
CA THR A 159 16.70 -15.22 13.80
C THR A 159 17.39 -16.09 12.77
N TYR A 160 17.12 -15.85 11.49
CA TYR A 160 17.73 -16.57 10.37
C TYR A 160 18.96 -15.82 9.90
N THR A 161 20.07 -16.54 9.69
CA THR A 161 21.18 -16.09 8.86
C THR A 161 21.09 -16.82 7.52
N ILE A 162 20.62 -16.10 6.51
CA ILE A 162 20.26 -16.58 5.18
C ILE A 162 21.40 -16.28 4.21
N GLY A 163 21.94 -17.32 3.58
CA GLY A 163 23.00 -17.21 2.59
C GLY A 163 24.29 -17.86 3.03
N ASP A 164 25.34 -17.63 2.25
CA ASP A 164 26.62 -18.30 2.47
C ASP A 164 27.55 -17.45 3.35
N THR A 165 27.62 -17.85 4.63
CA THR A 165 28.52 -17.26 5.62
C THR A 165 29.96 -17.78 5.50
N SER A 166 30.25 -18.71 4.58
CA SER A 166 31.62 -19.16 4.36
C SER A 166 32.48 -17.99 3.93
N LEU A 167 33.67 -17.92 4.53
CA LEU A 167 34.66 -16.91 4.20
C LEU A 167 34.99 -17.02 2.69
N GLY A 168 34.76 -15.93 1.96
CA GLY A 168 35.16 -15.81 0.56
C GLY A 168 36.68 -15.71 0.42
N ILE A 169 37.16 -15.61 -0.82
CA ILE A 169 38.59 -15.42 -1.09
C ILE A 169 39.15 -14.23 -0.29
N ASP A 170 38.37 -13.17 -0.09
CA ASP A 170 38.75 -11.93 0.60
C ASP A 170 38.97 -12.05 2.11
N ALA A 171 38.72 -13.21 2.71
CA ALA A 171 39.22 -13.53 4.05
C ALA A 171 40.73 -13.85 4.06
N LEU A 172 41.34 -13.96 2.88
CA LEU A 172 42.79 -14.05 2.67
C LEU A 172 43.28 -12.70 2.13
N PRO A 173 44.53 -12.28 2.40
CA PRO A 173 45.06 -11.02 1.90
C PRO A 173 45.11 -11.07 0.38
N LYS A 174 44.54 -10.06 -0.29
CA LYS A 174 44.64 -9.96 -1.76
C LYS A 174 46.10 -9.75 -2.16
N ARG A 175 46.81 -8.95 -1.36
CA ARG A 175 48.24 -8.69 -1.49
C ARG A 175 48.91 -8.78 -0.13
N ILE A 176 50.08 -9.39 -0.09
CA ILE A 176 50.89 -9.55 1.13
C ILE A 176 52.37 -9.51 0.75
N SER A 177 53.19 -8.85 1.55
CA SER A 177 54.64 -8.83 1.30
C SER A 177 55.25 -10.21 1.54
N LYS A 178 56.30 -10.57 0.80
CA LYS A 178 57.01 -11.85 1.00
C LYS A 178 57.39 -12.08 2.46
N LYS A 179 57.90 -11.03 3.10
CA LYS A 179 58.31 -11.06 4.51
C LYS A 179 57.14 -11.38 5.43
N ARG A 180 55.99 -10.72 5.25
CA ARG A 180 54.82 -10.94 6.09
C ARG A 180 54.15 -12.28 5.82
N LEU A 181 54.08 -12.73 4.57
CA LEU A 181 53.56 -14.07 4.26
C LEU A 181 54.42 -15.16 4.93
N GLU A 182 55.74 -14.99 4.91
CA GLU A 182 56.66 -15.91 5.59
C GLU A 182 56.47 -15.87 7.12
N GLU A 183 56.54 -14.69 7.73
CA GLU A 183 56.49 -14.51 9.19
C GLU A 183 55.12 -14.85 9.81
N LYS A 184 54.03 -14.53 9.11
CA LYS A 184 52.68 -14.67 9.65
C LYS A 184 51.99 -15.96 9.25
N VAL A 185 52.37 -16.56 8.12
CA VAL A 185 51.69 -17.72 7.55
C VAL A 185 52.63 -18.91 7.36
N LEU A 186 53.62 -18.83 6.47
CA LEU A 186 54.38 -20.00 6.01
C LEU A 186 55.24 -20.62 7.11
N SER A 187 55.91 -19.82 7.94
CA SER A 187 56.78 -20.30 9.03
C SER A 187 56.03 -21.05 10.15
N LYS A 188 54.70 -21.01 10.14
CA LYS A 188 53.83 -21.67 11.12
C LYS A 188 53.10 -22.90 10.55
N LEU A 189 53.41 -23.27 9.31
CA LEU A 189 52.79 -24.38 8.61
C LEU A 189 53.79 -25.52 8.39
N ASP A 190 53.27 -26.74 8.21
CA ASP A 190 54.08 -27.86 7.73
C ASP A 190 54.51 -27.63 6.27
N GLU A 191 55.61 -28.25 5.85
CA GLU A 191 56.22 -28.06 4.52
C GLU A 191 55.23 -28.23 3.36
N LYS A 192 54.28 -29.17 3.48
CA LYS A 192 53.27 -29.43 2.45
C LYS A 192 52.20 -28.34 2.40
N SER A 193 51.73 -27.87 3.56
CA SER A 193 50.77 -26.76 3.65
C SER A 193 51.39 -25.42 3.24
N ALA A 194 52.65 -25.17 3.63
CA ALA A 194 53.40 -23.97 3.23
C ALA A 194 53.58 -23.92 1.70
N ALA A 195 54.07 -25.00 1.08
CA ALA A 195 54.20 -25.09 -0.38
C ALA A 195 52.85 -24.92 -1.10
N TYR A 196 51.75 -25.42 -0.52
CA TYR A 196 50.41 -25.24 -1.06
C TYR A 196 49.97 -23.77 -1.07
N VAL A 197 50.23 -23.03 0.01
CA VAL A 197 49.94 -21.59 0.11
C VAL A 197 50.81 -20.78 -0.83
N THR A 198 52.12 -21.05 -0.88
CA THR A 198 53.08 -20.34 -1.76
C THR A 198 52.67 -20.42 -3.23
N ASN A 199 52.22 -21.60 -3.69
CA ASN A 199 51.80 -21.81 -5.09
C ASN A 199 50.50 -21.08 -5.48
N ARG A 200 49.90 -20.30 -4.57
CA ARG A 200 48.67 -19.51 -4.81
C ARG A 200 48.90 -18.01 -4.67
N TYR A 201 50.14 -17.59 -4.46
CA TYR A 201 50.58 -16.20 -4.34
C TYR A 201 51.76 -15.94 -5.28
N TYR A 202 51.64 -14.97 -6.18
CA TYR A 202 52.65 -14.68 -7.21
C TYR A 202 53.20 -13.26 -7.07
N PRO A 203 54.51 -13.05 -7.29
CA PRO A 203 55.10 -11.71 -7.29
C PRO A 203 54.43 -10.79 -8.31
N LEU A 204 54.14 -9.54 -7.91
CA LEU A 204 53.65 -8.53 -8.85
C LEU A 204 54.74 -8.14 -9.85
N ASP A 205 54.35 -7.93 -11.10
CA ASP A 205 55.26 -7.53 -12.19
C ASP A 205 55.98 -6.20 -11.90
N ASN A 206 55.29 -5.28 -11.22
CA ASN A 206 55.81 -3.94 -10.88
C ASN A 206 56.46 -3.85 -9.49
N ASN A 207 56.26 -4.84 -8.63
CA ASN A 207 56.88 -4.91 -7.30
C ASN A 207 57.03 -6.38 -6.86
N PRO A 208 58.15 -7.04 -7.20
CA PRO A 208 58.34 -8.46 -6.90
C PRO A 208 58.37 -8.81 -5.41
N ASP A 209 58.45 -7.84 -4.50
CA ASP A 209 58.44 -8.06 -3.04
C ASP A 209 57.02 -8.16 -2.45
N VAL A 210 56.00 -7.85 -3.25
CA VAL A 210 54.59 -8.02 -2.92
C VAL A 210 54.03 -9.17 -3.74
N LEU A 211 53.37 -10.10 -3.07
CA LEU A 211 52.71 -11.24 -3.69
C LEU A 211 51.21 -10.95 -3.82
N GLU A 212 50.63 -11.28 -4.96
CA GLU A 212 49.19 -11.20 -5.24
C GLU A 212 48.58 -12.60 -5.32
N ARG A 213 47.39 -12.74 -4.73
CA ARG A 213 46.63 -14.00 -4.69
C ARG A 213 46.11 -14.37 -6.09
N LEU A 214 46.21 -15.64 -6.46
CA LEU A 214 45.59 -16.17 -7.69
C LEU A 214 44.08 -16.38 -7.52
N ASP A 215 43.29 -15.32 -7.70
CA ASP A 215 41.83 -15.36 -7.48
C ASP A 215 41.11 -16.46 -8.27
N ALA A 216 41.50 -16.74 -9.53
CA ALA A 216 40.89 -17.78 -10.36
C ALA A 216 41.11 -19.21 -9.85
N GLU A 217 42.19 -19.45 -9.11
CA GLU A 217 42.48 -20.76 -8.50
C GLU A 217 41.94 -20.84 -7.08
N VAL A 218 42.13 -19.77 -6.30
CA VAL A 218 41.76 -19.72 -4.89
C VAL A 218 40.24 -19.66 -4.72
N SER A 219 39.49 -19.10 -5.67
CA SER A 219 38.01 -19.09 -5.64
C SER A 219 37.35 -20.47 -5.77
N ARG A 220 38.10 -21.52 -6.15
CA ARG A 220 37.57 -22.89 -6.21
C ARG A 220 37.34 -23.41 -4.80
N ALA A 221 36.13 -23.89 -4.49
CA ALA A 221 35.69 -24.24 -3.13
C ALA A 221 36.68 -25.09 -2.31
N LEU A 222 37.24 -26.16 -2.89
CA LEU A 222 38.21 -27.03 -2.19
C LEU A 222 39.56 -26.31 -1.95
N VAL A 223 39.97 -25.44 -2.87
CA VAL A 223 41.21 -24.67 -2.76
C VAL A 223 41.04 -23.60 -1.69
N LEU A 224 39.94 -22.84 -1.73
CA LEU A 224 39.60 -21.84 -0.73
C LEU A 224 39.59 -22.42 0.67
N LYS A 225 38.87 -23.53 0.88
CA LYS A 225 38.81 -24.21 2.18
C LYS A 225 40.20 -24.55 2.71
N ARG A 226 41.06 -25.15 1.88
CA ARG A 226 42.43 -25.49 2.28
C ARG A 226 43.31 -24.27 2.58
N MET A 227 43.11 -23.18 1.85
CA MET A 227 43.81 -21.92 2.09
C MET A 227 43.37 -21.28 3.41
N LEU A 228 42.05 -21.23 3.67
CA LEU A 228 41.51 -20.72 4.93
C LEU A 228 41.99 -21.56 6.12
N ASP A 229 41.91 -22.90 6.02
CA ASP A 229 42.42 -23.81 7.05
C ASP A 229 43.92 -23.56 7.33
N ALA A 230 44.71 -23.25 6.30
CA ALA A 230 46.14 -22.95 6.45
C ALA A 230 46.36 -21.60 7.15
N PHE A 231 45.66 -20.55 6.76
CA PHE A 231 45.77 -19.24 7.41
C PHE A 231 45.28 -19.28 8.86
N GLU A 232 44.19 -20.01 9.14
CA GLU A 232 43.68 -20.23 10.49
C GLU A 232 44.69 -21.01 11.36
N LYS A 233 45.27 -22.09 10.83
CA LYS A 233 46.34 -22.86 11.53
C LYS A 233 47.57 -22.01 11.83
N ALA A 234 47.90 -21.06 10.96
CA ALA A 234 48.98 -20.11 11.20
C ALA A 234 48.62 -19.02 12.23
N GLY A 235 47.36 -18.98 12.71
CA GLY A 235 46.88 -17.94 13.61
C GLY A 235 46.90 -16.55 12.97
N TYR A 236 46.68 -16.48 11.65
CA TYR A 236 46.55 -15.23 10.93
C TYR A 236 45.21 -14.56 11.27
N THR A 237 45.23 -13.31 11.74
CA THR A 237 44.04 -12.64 12.28
C THR A 237 43.45 -11.61 11.32
N ALA A 238 42.24 -11.11 11.64
CA ALA A 238 41.59 -10.04 10.87
C ALA A 238 42.39 -8.72 10.90
N GLU A 239 43.14 -8.45 11.99
CA GLU A 239 44.03 -7.31 12.11
C GLU A 239 45.25 -7.44 11.18
N ASP A 240 45.80 -8.66 11.05
CA ASP A 240 46.87 -8.94 10.10
C ASP A 240 46.38 -8.75 8.65
N LEU A 241 45.19 -9.28 8.32
CA LEU A 241 44.54 -9.08 7.02
C LEU A 241 44.35 -7.60 6.68
N LYS A 242 43.86 -6.82 7.64
CA LYS A 242 43.66 -5.37 7.47
C LYS A 242 44.99 -4.65 7.25
N ALA A 243 46.02 -4.96 8.04
CA ALA A 243 47.35 -4.38 7.88
C ALA A 243 47.94 -4.70 6.50
N ASP A 244 47.81 -5.94 6.04
CA ASP A 244 48.31 -6.39 4.74
C ASP A 244 47.57 -5.74 3.55
N ASN A 245 46.25 -5.57 3.65
CA ASN A 245 45.46 -4.91 2.60
C ASN A 245 45.68 -3.38 2.58
N ASP A 246 45.80 -2.73 3.75
CA ASP A 246 46.10 -1.30 3.89
C ASP A 246 47.52 -0.96 3.37
N GLU A 247 48.54 -1.77 3.70
CA GLU A 247 49.94 -1.59 3.27
C GLU A 247 50.09 -1.66 1.73
N ASN A 248 49.28 -2.47 1.07
CA ASN A 248 49.44 -2.77 -0.37
C ASN A 248 48.40 -2.08 -1.27
N GLY A 249 47.69 -1.08 -0.75
CA GLY A 249 46.70 -0.29 -1.50
C GLY A 249 45.55 -1.13 -2.07
N ALA A 250 45.29 -2.31 -1.49
CA ALA A 250 44.21 -3.19 -1.89
C ALA A 250 42.97 -2.84 -1.07
N SER A 251 41.90 -2.40 -1.73
CA SER A 251 40.57 -2.26 -1.13
C SER A 251 39.90 -3.63 -0.93
N GLY A 252 40.60 -4.59 -0.31
CA GLY A 252 40.07 -5.89 0.08
C GLY A 252 39.73 -5.87 1.57
N GLY A 253 38.46 -6.02 1.92
CA GLY A 253 38.04 -6.25 3.30
C GLY A 253 37.30 -7.58 3.37
N SER A 254 37.32 -8.23 4.53
CA SER A 254 36.81 -9.57 4.89
C SER A 254 35.33 -9.89 4.60
N ALA A 255 34.72 -9.32 3.57
CA ALA A 255 33.34 -9.56 3.22
C ALA A 255 33.23 -10.80 2.32
N SER A 256 32.32 -11.72 2.67
CA SER A 256 31.83 -12.72 1.72
C SER A 256 31.32 -12.00 0.47
N THR A 257 31.76 -12.46 -0.71
CA THR A 257 31.24 -11.99 -2.01
C THR A 257 29.91 -12.64 -2.35
N LYS A 258 29.34 -13.46 -1.46
CA LYS A 258 28.08 -14.18 -1.64
C LYS A 258 26.96 -13.49 -0.84
N PRO A 259 25.70 -13.62 -1.27
CA PRO A 259 24.57 -13.06 -0.53
C PRO A 259 24.53 -13.64 0.88
N ASN A 260 24.39 -12.77 1.88
CA ASN A 260 24.22 -13.11 3.29
C ASN A 260 23.33 -12.05 3.94
N PHE A 261 22.28 -12.48 4.65
CA PHE A 261 21.31 -11.62 5.30
C PHE A 261 20.99 -12.17 6.69
N THR A 262 20.70 -11.30 7.66
CA THR A 262 20.14 -11.71 8.95
C THR A 262 18.75 -11.11 9.09
N ILE A 263 17.74 -11.94 9.39
CA ILE A 263 16.36 -11.49 9.59
C ILE A 263 15.74 -12.15 10.85
N PRO A 264 15.30 -11.36 11.83
CA PRO A 264 14.48 -11.87 12.94
C PRO A 264 13.00 -11.92 12.57
N VAL A 265 12.34 -13.04 12.89
CA VAL A 265 10.90 -13.22 12.77
C VAL A 265 10.33 -13.66 14.12
N GLU A 266 9.28 -12.99 14.58
CA GLU A 266 8.59 -13.29 15.82
C GLU A 266 7.22 -13.89 15.54
N TYR A 267 6.92 -15.02 16.19
CA TYR A 267 5.62 -15.68 16.17
C TYR A 267 5.04 -15.66 17.57
N ARG A 268 3.91 -14.96 17.76
CA ARG A 268 3.28 -14.74 19.07
C ARG A 268 1.80 -15.10 19.01
N LEU A 269 1.31 -15.77 20.04
CA LEU A 269 -0.13 -15.87 20.25
C LEU A 269 -0.65 -14.64 20.98
N ASP A 270 -1.75 -14.08 20.48
CA ASP A 270 -2.50 -13.02 21.12
C ASP A 270 -3.98 -13.42 21.15
N GLY A 271 -4.42 -13.92 22.31
CA GLY A 271 -5.76 -14.49 22.48
C GLY A 271 -6.00 -15.67 21.53
N ASP A 272 -6.89 -15.46 20.57
CA ASP A 272 -7.34 -16.40 19.53
C ASP A 272 -6.70 -16.14 18.16
N SER A 273 -5.59 -15.40 18.12
CA SER A 273 -4.87 -15.07 16.89
C SER A 273 -3.37 -15.39 16.97
N LEU A 274 -2.74 -15.55 15.80
CA LEU A 274 -1.29 -15.59 15.63
C LEU A 274 -0.82 -14.23 15.07
N LEU A 275 0.15 -13.61 15.73
CA LEU A 275 0.87 -12.45 15.25
C LEU A 275 2.25 -12.85 14.72
N VAL A 276 2.56 -12.36 13.52
CA VAL A 276 3.85 -12.54 12.84
C VAL A 276 4.48 -11.17 12.67
N HIS A 277 5.62 -10.94 13.32
CA HIS A 277 6.26 -9.64 13.39
C HIS A 277 7.72 -9.69 12.91
N VAL A 278 8.13 -8.72 12.10
CA VAL A 278 9.50 -8.52 11.63
C VAL A 278 9.93 -7.07 11.89
N PRO A 279 10.87 -6.84 12.83
CA PRO A 279 11.46 -5.52 13.04
C PRO A 279 12.49 -5.22 11.94
N VAL A 280 12.10 -4.49 10.88
CA VAL A 280 12.93 -4.29 9.67
C VAL A 280 14.25 -3.59 9.98
N LYS A 281 14.27 -2.70 11.00
CA LYS A 281 15.50 -2.06 11.49
C LYS A 281 16.60 -3.07 11.90
N ASP A 282 16.21 -4.25 12.39
CA ASP A 282 17.12 -5.28 12.90
C ASP A 282 17.61 -6.24 11.79
N ILE A 283 17.12 -6.07 10.56
CA ILE A 283 17.63 -6.80 9.39
C ILE A 283 19.08 -6.37 9.09
N GLN A 284 19.95 -7.33 8.82
CA GLN A 284 21.34 -7.07 8.42
C GLN A 284 21.55 -7.53 6.98
N GLU A 285 22.16 -6.67 6.17
CA GLU A 285 22.45 -6.95 4.76
C GLU A 285 23.94 -7.20 4.58
N GLY A 286 24.28 -8.22 3.79
CA GLY A 286 25.64 -8.50 3.38
C GLY A 286 26.20 -7.38 2.50
N LYS A 287 27.52 -7.15 2.58
CA LYS A 287 28.16 -6.09 1.80
C LYS A 287 27.96 -6.32 0.29
N GLY A 288 27.45 -5.31 -0.40
CA GLY A 288 27.19 -5.39 -1.84
C GLY A 288 25.86 -6.05 -2.21
N TYR A 289 25.01 -6.37 -1.22
CA TYR A 289 23.68 -6.92 -1.44
C TYR A 289 22.64 -6.04 -0.74
N GLN A 290 21.53 -5.75 -1.42
CA GLN A 290 20.46 -4.90 -0.92
C GLN A 290 19.13 -5.64 -1.04
N ILE A 291 18.43 -5.85 0.07
CA ILE A 291 17.10 -6.44 0.07
C ILE A 291 16.12 -5.41 -0.49
N ARG A 292 15.33 -5.85 -1.46
CA ARG A 292 14.24 -5.12 -2.11
C ARG A 292 12.93 -5.33 -1.38
N SER A 293 12.58 -6.60 -1.20
CA SER A 293 11.34 -7.00 -0.55
C SER A 293 11.50 -8.25 0.30
N VAL A 294 10.59 -8.37 1.27
CA VAL A 294 10.44 -9.51 2.17
C VAL A 294 9.07 -10.13 1.91
N GLU A 295 9.00 -11.41 1.59
CA GLU A 295 7.77 -12.20 1.53
C GLU A 295 7.68 -13.06 2.79
N LEU A 296 6.50 -13.06 3.44
CA LEU A 296 6.28 -13.74 4.72
C LEU A 296 5.24 -14.84 4.58
N LEU A 297 5.63 -16.04 4.97
CA LEU A 297 4.76 -17.21 5.08
C LEU A 297 3.92 -17.45 3.82
N ASP A 298 4.57 -17.49 2.66
CA ASP A 298 3.95 -17.62 1.33
C ASP A 298 2.86 -18.70 1.27
N PHE A 299 2.99 -19.76 2.07
CA PHE A 299 2.10 -20.92 2.08
C PHE A 299 1.43 -21.20 3.44
N PHE A 300 1.27 -20.19 4.30
CA PHE A 300 0.54 -20.36 5.55
C PHE A 300 -0.89 -20.86 5.28
N GLY A 301 -1.23 -22.02 5.82
CA GLY A 301 -2.56 -22.61 5.64
C GLY A 301 -2.93 -22.88 4.18
N ALA A 302 -1.94 -23.12 3.30
CA ALA A 302 -2.17 -23.38 1.88
C ALA A 302 -3.09 -24.60 1.64
N ALA A 303 -3.96 -24.49 0.64
CA ALA A 303 -4.93 -25.52 0.30
C ALA A 303 -4.43 -26.41 -0.86
N THR A 304 -4.74 -27.70 -0.79
CA THR A 304 -4.35 -28.70 -1.78
C THR A 304 -5.25 -28.69 -3.03
N THR A 305 -4.94 -29.54 -4.00
CA THR A 305 -5.79 -29.79 -5.18
C THR A 305 -7.12 -30.47 -4.87
N GLU A 306 -7.28 -31.06 -3.67
CA GLU A 306 -8.51 -31.75 -3.25
C GLU A 306 -9.47 -30.84 -2.48
N ASP A 307 -8.93 -29.74 -1.96
CA ASP A 307 -9.67 -28.78 -1.13
C ASP A 307 -10.64 -27.93 -1.96
N LYS A 308 -11.74 -27.54 -1.30
CA LYS A 308 -12.79 -26.69 -1.87
C LYS A 308 -12.99 -25.44 -1.01
N GLY A 309 -13.20 -24.32 -1.68
CA GLY A 309 -13.40 -23.02 -1.05
C GLY A 309 -12.87 -21.91 -1.95
N TYR A 310 -12.40 -20.83 -1.35
CA TYR A 310 -11.91 -19.65 -2.07
C TYR A 310 -10.86 -18.90 -1.25
N MET A 311 -10.07 -18.09 -1.94
CA MET A 311 -9.27 -17.01 -1.38
C MET A 311 -10.05 -15.70 -1.49
N LEU A 312 -10.06 -14.92 -0.42
CA LEU A 312 -10.57 -13.55 -0.39
C LEU A 312 -9.40 -12.59 -0.62
N VAL A 313 -9.53 -11.71 -1.60
CA VAL A 313 -8.56 -10.65 -1.89
C VAL A 313 -9.28 -9.28 -1.91
N PRO A 314 -8.61 -8.19 -1.48
CA PRO A 314 -9.28 -6.91 -1.25
C PRO A 314 -9.36 -6.03 -2.51
N ASP A 315 -9.55 -6.63 -3.69
CA ASP A 315 -9.68 -5.87 -4.93
C ASP A 315 -11.00 -5.12 -5.01
N GLY A 316 -10.93 -3.78 -4.99
CA GLY A 316 -12.11 -2.91 -4.94
C GLY A 316 -12.99 -3.21 -3.74
N SER A 317 -14.25 -3.57 -4.00
CA SER A 317 -15.22 -3.98 -2.97
C SER A 317 -14.88 -5.31 -2.31
N GLY A 318 -14.03 -6.13 -2.94
CA GLY A 318 -13.63 -7.46 -2.53
C GLY A 318 -13.88 -8.49 -3.63
N SER A 319 -12.91 -9.38 -3.85
CA SER A 319 -12.98 -10.42 -4.86
C SER A 319 -12.67 -11.79 -4.28
N LEU A 320 -13.25 -12.82 -4.89
CA LEU A 320 -13.01 -14.23 -4.57
C LEU A 320 -12.27 -14.91 -5.72
N ILE A 321 -11.24 -15.67 -5.38
CA ILE A 321 -10.56 -16.61 -6.28
C ILE A 321 -10.89 -18.01 -5.79
N ASN A 322 -11.66 -18.78 -6.55
CA ASN A 322 -12.00 -20.15 -6.16
C ASN A 322 -10.74 -21.03 -6.17
N LEU A 323 -10.62 -21.88 -5.15
CA LEU A 323 -9.52 -22.84 -5.08
C LEU A 323 -9.59 -23.75 -6.31
N ASN A 324 -8.43 -24.03 -6.91
CA ASN A 324 -8.31 -24.97 -8.02
C ASN A 324 -9.16 -24.60 -9.26
N ASN A 325 -9.42 -23.31 -9.53
CA ASN A 325 -10.27 -22.85 -10.64
C ASN A 325 -9.73 -23.13 -12.06
N GLY A 326 -8.49 -23.64 -12.18
CA GLY A 326 -7.88 -24.07 -13.44
C GLY A 326 -7.30 -22.94 -14.31
N LYS A 327 -7.34 -21.68 -13.85
CA LYS A 327 -6.84 -20.50 -14.58
C LYS A 327 -5.31 -20.35 -14.58
N VAL A 328 -4.58 -21.46 -14.76
CA VAL A 328 -3.10 -21.53 -14.64
C VAL A 328 -2.32 -20.75 -15.70
N LYS A 329 -3.01 -20.17 -16.68
CA LYS A 329 -2.43 -19.33 -17.75
C LYS A 329 -2.64 -17.83 -17.52
N GLU A 330 -3.55 -17.46 -16.62
CA GLU A 330 -3.80 -16.06 -16.26
C GLU A 330 -2.70 -15.56 -15.34
N GLU A 331 -2.54 -14.24 -15.21
CA GLU A 331 -1.59 -13.67 -14.26
C GLU A 331 -1.97 -14.01 -12.81
N ILE A 332 -0.96 -14.09 -11.94
CA ILE A 332 -1.21 -14.23 -10.50
C ILE A 332 -1.82 -12.95 -9.97
N TYR A 333 -2.62 -13.04 -8.91
CA TYR A 333 -3.12 -11.85 -8.25
C TYR A 333 -1.97 -11.20 -7.47
N VAL A 334 -1.68 -9.93 -7.76
CA VAL A 334 -0.77 -9.09 -6.98
C VAL A 334 -1.35 -7.68 -6.95
N GLN A 335 -1.66 -7.17 -5.76
CA GLN A 335 -2.15 -5.80 -5.62
C GLN A 335 -1.49 -5.11 -4.43
N ARG A 336 -1.04 -3.88 -4.66
CA ARG A 336 -0.46 -3.05 -3.62
C ARG A 336 -1.56 -2.47 -2.74
N VAL A 337 -1.35 -2.55 -1.43
CA VAL A 337 -2.28 -1.97 -0.44
C VAL A 337 -2.32 -0.44 -0.61
N TYR A 338 -3.52 0.11 -0.56
CA TYR A 338 -3.84 1.53 -0.80
C TYR A 338 -3.55 2.02 -2.24
N GLY A 339 -3.60 1.12 -3.23
CA GLY A 339 -3.40 1.44 -4.65
C GLY A 339 -1.92 1.56 -5.03
N ASP A 340 -1.62 1.99 -6.25
CA ASP A 340 -0.22 2.15 -6.71
C ASP A 340 0.47 3.38 -6.10
N ASP A 341 1.81 3.33 -5.99
CA ASP A 341 2.60 4.51 -5.66
C ASP A 341 2.82 5.32 -6.92
N GLU A 342 2.15 6.48 -7.03
CA GLU A 342 2.29 7.34 -8.20
C GLU A 342 3.70 7.92 -8.37
N ASN A 343 4.58 7.82 -7.37
CA ASN A 343 5.99 8.19 -7.50
C ASN A 343 6.79 7.15 -8.32
N ASP A 344 6.29 6.89 -9.52
CA ASP A 344 6.80 6.01 -10.56
C ASP A 344 6.98 6.87 -11.82
N ASN A 345 8.17 6.82 -12.42
CA ASN A 345 8.50 7.61 -13.61
C ASN A 345 8.15 6.88 -14.92
N SER A 346 7.56 5.68 -14.84
CA SER A 346 7.16 4.89 -15.99
C SER A 346 6.18 5.64 -16.90
N LYS A 347 6.43 5.59 -18.21
CA LYS A 347 5.59 6.29 -19.22
C LYS A 347 4.35 5.51 -19.61
N ARG A 348 4.24 4.26 -19.17
CA ARG A 348 3.15 3.33 -19.45
C ARG A 348 2.68 2.75 -18.13
N ARG A 349 1.39 2.47 -18.01
CA ARG A 349 0.85 1.71 -16.89
C ARG A 349 0.34 0.38 -17.43
N GLY A 350 0.73 -0.71 -16.78
CA GLY A 350 0.33 -2.05 -17.22
C GLY A 350 -1.19 -2.22 -17.18
N GLN A 351 -1.78 -1.98 -16.01
CA GLN A 351 -3.21 -2.12 -15.75
C GLN A 351 -3.67 -0.99 -14.83
N ILE A 352 -4.89 -0.48 -15.04
CA ILE A 352 -5.55 0.35 -14.03
C ILE A 352 -6.43 -0.57 -13.20
N ALA A 353 -6.14 -0.63 -11.92
CA ALA A 353 -6.86 -1.43 -10.93
C ALA A 353 -7.61 -0.53 -9.97
N GLU A 354 -8.70 -1.04 -9.40
CA GLU A 354 -9.25 -0.54 -8.14
C GLU A 354 -8.18 -0.61 -7.05
N ALA A 355 -8.31 0.21 -6.01
CA ALA A 355 -7.35 0.18 -4.90
C ALA A 355 -7.68 -0.96 -3.93
N ALA A 356 -6.66 -1.67 -3.45
CA ALA A 356 -6.78 -2.53 -2.26
C ALA A 356 -6.92 -1.65 -1.00
N ARG A 357 -8.15 -1.20 -0.71
CA ARG A 357 -8.41 -0.19 0.35
C ARG A 357 -8.28 -0.74 1.77
N LEU A 358 -8.42 -2.06 1.94
CA LEU A 358 -8.30 -2.74 3.22
C LEU A 358 -7.07 -3.66 3.20
N PRO A 359 -6.19 -3.60 4.22
CA PRO A 359 -4.96 -4.39 4.29
C PRO A 359 -5.23 -5.84 4.75
N VAL A 360 -6.14 -6.54 4.09
CA VAL A 360 -6.65 -7.85 4.52
C VAL A 360 -6.74 -8.87 3.40
N PHE A 361 -6.61 -10.15 3.73
CA PHE A 361 -6.78 -11.27 2.81
C PHE A 361 -7.12 -12.55 3.59
N GLY A 362 -7.62 -13.59 2.95
CA GLY A 362 -7.97 -14.82 3.67
C GLY A 362 -8.21 -16.01 2.77
N MET A 363 -8.41 -17.17 3.36
CA MET A 363 -8.73 -18.40 2.64
C MET A 363 -9.70 -19.26 3.43
N LYS A 364 -10.75 -19.72 2.73
CA LYS A 364 -11.70 -20.73 3.22
C LYS A 364 -11.38 -22.08 2.59
N THR A 365 -11.35 -23.13 3.42
CA THR A 365 -11.23 -24.52 3.00
C THR A 365 -12.21 -25.38 3.77
N GLY A 366 -13.23 -25.94 3.10
CA GLY A 366 -14.32 -26.65 3.77
C GLY A 366 -15.04 -25.73 4.78
N ASP A 367 -15.21 -26.19 6.02
CA ASP A 367 -15.87 -25.43 7.10
C ASP A 367 -14.88 -24.67 7.99
N GLU A 368 -13.66 -24.46 7.52
CA GLU A 368 -12.58 -23.80 8.25
C GLU A 368 -12.00 -22.66 7.38
N ALA A 369 -11.56 -21.58 8.01
CA ALA A 369 -10.91 -20.48 7.31
C ALA A 369 -9.86 -19.81 8.18
N TRP A 370 -8.86 -19.21 7.53
CA TRP A 370 -7.99 -18.22 8.17
C TRP A 370 -8.17 -16.86 7.48
N PHE A 371 -7.96 -15.80 8.25
CA PHE A 371 -8.07 -14.43 7.80
C PHE A 371 -6.91 -13.62 8.34
N ALA A 372 -6.21 -12.92 7.44
CA ALA A 372 -5.03 -12.15 7.73
C ALA A 372 -5.30 -10.63 7.65
N THR A 373 -4.79 -9.88 8.61
CA THR A 373 -4.77 -8.41 8.63
C THR A 373 -3.32 -7.94 8.76
N ILE A 374 -2.88 -7.04 7.87
CA ILE A 374 -1.55 -6.41 7.95
C ILE A 374 -1.68 -5.18 8.87
N GLU A 375 -1.19 -5.31 10.10
CA GLU A 375 -1.32 -4.27 11.15
C GLU A 375 -0.19 -3.24 11.12
N LYS A 376 0.97 -3.59 10.54
CA LYS A 376 2.13 -2.71 10.36
C LYS A 376 2.81 -3.00 9.03
N GLY A 377 3.35 -1.95 8.39
CA GLY A 377 3.99 -2.05 7.07
C GLY A 377 3.00 -2.10 5.90
N GLU A 378 1.71 -1.88 6.15
CA GLU A 378 0.65 -1.87 5.14
C GLU A 378 0.94 -0.92 3.95
N GLY A 379 1.54 0.27 4.17
CA GLY A 379 1.84 1.20 3.07
C GLY A 379 2.94 0.73 2.11
N ILE A 380 3.71 -0.28 2.49
CA ILE A 380 4.72 -0.94 1.64
C ILE A 380 4.34 -2.37 1.27
N ALA A 381 3.13 -2.82 1.64
CA ALA A 381 2.68 -4.18 1.43
C ALA A 381 2.01 -4.36 0.06
N SER A 382 2.10 -5.58 -0.46
CA SER A 382 1.26 -6.09 -1.54
C SER A 382 0.70 -7.44 -1.12
N ILE A 383 -0.52 -7.73 -1.54
CA ILE A 383 -1.22 -9.00 -1.30
C ILE A 383 -1.10 -9.81 -2.57
N ASN A 384 -0.66 -11.05 -2.41
CA ASN A 384 -0.41 -12.00 -3.49
C ASN A 384 -1.36 -13.18 -3.32
N ALA A 385 -1.93 -13.68 -4.42
CA ALA A 385 -2.68 -14.93 -4.41
C ALA A 385 -2.48 -15.71 -5.73
N ASP A 386 -2.32 -17.03 -5.61
CA ASP A 386 -2.22 -17.94 -6.76
C ASP A 386 -2.93 -19.25 -6.47
N ILE A 387 -3.36 -19.88 -7.56
CA ILE A 387 -4.07 -21.16 -7.54
C ILE A 387 -3.09 -22.33 -7.68
N SER A 388 -3.55 -23.52 -7.31
CA SER A 388 -2.78 -24.73 -7.57
C SER A 388 -2.61 -24.99 -9.08
N GLY A 389 -1.56 -25.74 -9.41
CA GLY A 389 -1.35 -26.32 -10.73
C GLY A 389 -0.42 -25.54 -11.65
N ARG A 390 -0.09 -24.28 -11.32
CA ARG A 390 0.84 -23.43 -12.08
C ARG A 390 2.30 -23.81 -11.88
N LYS A 391 2.82 -23.61 -10.66
CA LYS A 391 4.21 -23.95 -10.29
C LYS A 391 4.29 -25.11 -9.31
N ASN A 392 3.26 -25.29 -8.50
CA ASN A 392 3.15 -26.31 -7.46
C ASN A 392 1.69 -26.80 -7.37
N SER A 393 1.39 -27.68 -6.42
CA SER A 393 0.07 -28.28 -6.20
C SER A 393 -0.76 -27.59 -5.10
N TYR A 394 -0.43 -26.33 -4.76
CA TYR A 394 -1.04 -25.58 -3.66
C TYR A 394 -1.66 -24.27 -4.11
N ASN A 395 -2.78 -23.90 -3.47
CA ASN A 395 -3.35 -22.57 -3.53
C ASN A 395 -2.83 -21.79 -2.33
N SER A 396 -2.45 -20.53 -2.54
CA SER A 396 -1.76 -19.72 -1.54
C SER A 396 -2.14 -18.25 -1.64
N ALA A 397 -2.27 -17.59 -0.49
CA ALA A 397 -2.37 -16.14 -0.39
C ALA A 397 -1.45 -15.62 0.71
N TYR A 398 -0.70 -14.54 0.46
CA TYR A 398 0.34 -14.05 1.36
C TYR A 398 0.67 -12.58 1.13
N ALA A 399 1.40 -11.97 2.07
CA ALA A 399 1.85 -10.58 2.00
C ALA A 399 3.34 -10.47 1.65
N SER A 400 3.67 -9.49 0.80
CA SER A 400 5.05 -9.11 0.45
C SER A 400 5.28 -7.63 0.73
N PHE A 401 6.46 -7.25 1.21
CA PHE A 401 6.75 -5.90 1.69
C PHE A 401 7.96 -5.31 0.96
N ALA A 402 7.75 -4.24 0.19
CA ALA A 402 8.81 -3.52 -0.53
C ALA A 402 9.53 -2.54 0.42
N ILE A 403 10.64 -2.98 1.01
CA ILE A 403 11.39 -2.20 2.00
C ILE A 403 12.34 -1.17 1.36
N ARG A 404 12.39 -1.08 0.02
CA ARG A 404 13.11 -0.05 -0.74
C ARG A 404 12.23 0.55 -1.81
N GLY A 405 12.51 1.80 -2.16
CA GLY A 405 11.93 2.42 -3.34
C GLY A 405 12.63 1.89 -4.58
N GLU A 406 11.87 1.68 -5.64
CA GLU A 406 12.33 1.07 -6.88
C GLU A 406 11.89 1.93 -8.06
N ASP A 407 12.70 1.96 -9.11
CA ASP A 407 12.42 2.73 -10.31
C ASP A 407 13.27 2.19 -11.47
N GLU A 408 12.95 2.60 -12.68
CA GLU A 408 13.66 2.20 -13.89
C GLU A 408 14.36 3.40 -14.53
N LEU A 409 15.60 3.20 -14.98
CA LEU A 409 16.35 4.17 -15.76
C LEU A 409 16.58 3.63 -17.17
N GLU A 410 15.89 4.22 -18.14
CA GLU A 410 16.08 3.96 -19.56
C GLU A 410 17.23 4.82 -20.12
N LEU A 411 18.30 4.19 -20.60
CA LEU A 411 19.40 4.85 -21.30
C LEU A 411 19.34 4.57 -22.80
N TYR A 412 19.04 5.62 -23.57
CA TYR A 412 18.94 5.56 -25.02
C TYR A 412 20.32 5.66 -25.68
N LYS A 413 20.73 4.59 -26.36
CA LYS A 413 21.95 4.51 -27.20
C LYS A 413 21.55 4.34 -28.67
N GLY A 414 21.16 5.44 -29.31
CA GLY A 414 20.64 5.42 -30.68
C GLY A 414 19.31 4.68 -30.75
N ASN A 415 19.29 3.49 -31.36
CA ASN A 415 18.10 2.64 -31.47
C ASN A 415 18.01 1.56 -30.37
N LYS A 416 18.94 1.53 -29.41
CA LYS A 416 18.90 0.61 -28.28
C LYS A 416 18.50 1.36 -27.02
N VAL A 417 17.66 0.75 -26.21
CA VAL A 417 17.33 1.18 -24.84
C VAL A 417 17.98 0.17 -23.91
N ASP A 418 18.87 0.65 -23.04
CA ASP A 418 19.37 -0.14 -21.91
C ASP A 418 18.55 0.25 -20.68
N GLU A 419 17.90 -0.72 -20.03
CA GLU A 419 17.04 -0.52 -18.86
C GLU A 419 17.81 -0.91 -17.58
N PHE A 420 17.87 0.00 -16.60
CA PHE A 420 18.55 -0.24 -15.32
C PHE A 420 17.59 -0.06 -14.15
N GLN A 421 17.41 -1.12 -13.35
CA GLN A 421 16.64 -1.03 -12.11
C GLN A 421 17.41 -0.29 -11.02
N LEU A 422 16.84 0.81 -10.55
CA LEU A 422 17.33 1.61 -9.44
C LEU A 422 16.64 1.20 -8.15
N LEU A 423 17.39 1.30 -7.05
CA LEU A 423 16.88 1.13 -5.69
C LEU A 423 17.38 2.29 -4.85
N THR A 424 16.58 2.68 -3.88
CA THR A 424 17.02 3.64 -2.85
C THR A 424 18.12 3.06 -1.98
N ASP A 425 19.13 3.88 -1.67
CA ASP A 425 20.20 3.50 -0.73
C ASP A 425 19.66 3.30 0.70
N ALA A 426 18.70 4.13 1.11
CA ALA A 426 17.95 3.95 2.35
C ALA A 426 16.92 2.82 2.20
N ARG A 427 16.67 2.09 3.29
CA ARG A 427 15.57 1.12 3.41
C ARG A 427 14.58 1.60 4.46
N PHE A 428 13.38 1.03 4.41
CA PHE A 428 12.41 1.16 5.47
C PHE A 428 12.97 0.57 6.77
N GLU A 429 12.70 1.24 7.89
CA GLU A 429 13.19 0.85 9.23
C GLU A 429 12.04 0.64 10.24
N GLY A 430 10.78 0.73 9.80
CA GLY A 430 9.63 0.44 10.65
C GLY A 430 9.40 -1.06 10.85
N ASP A 431 8.22 -1.41 11.34
CA ASP A 431 7.85 -2.80 11.63
C ASP A 431 6.92 -3.35 10.53
N ILE A 432 7.02 -4.66 10.31
CA ILE A 432 6.04 -5.45 9.56
C ILE A 432 5.31 -6.33 10.56
N GLU A 433 3.97 -6.31 10.56
CA GLU A 433 3.17 -7.17 11.43
C GLU A 433 1.92 -7.67 10.68
N VAL A 434 1.71 -8.99 10.70
CA VAL A 434 0.54 -9.66 10.12
C VAL A 434 -0.15 -10.50 11.19
N ARG A 435 -1.43 -10.24 11.44
CA ARG A 435 -2.28 -11.03 12.33
C ARG A 435 -3.09 -12.04 11.53
N TYR A 436 -3.04 -13.31 11.95
CA TYR A 436 -3.88 -14.39 11.44
C TYR A 436 -4.93 -14.78 12.49
N ASN A 437 -6.20 -14.70 12.10
CA ASN A 437 -7.36 -15.18 12.85
C ASN A 437 -7.91 -16.45 12.21
N PHE A 438 -8.58 -17.29 13.01
CA PHE A 438 -9.10 -18.58 12.58
C PHE A 438 -10.60 -18.66 12.81
N LEU A 439 -11.34 -19.05 11.77
CA LEU A 439 -12.79 -19.09 11.71
C LEU A 439 -13.25 -20.52 11.40
N SER A 440 -14.41 -20.91 11.93
CA SER A 440 -14.97 -22.26 11.73
C SER A 440 -16.50 -22.22 11.57
N GLY A 441 -17.06 -23.27 10.96
CA GLY A 441 -18.49 -23.40 10.69
C GLY A 441 -19.03 -22.26 9.83
N ASP A 442 -20.21 -21.73 10.19
CA ASP A 442 -20.86 -20.64 9.44
C ASP A 442 -20.03 -19.35 9.41
N GLN A 443 -19.15 -19.15 10.39
CA GLN A 443 -18.24 -18.01 10.45
C GLN A 443 -17.03 -18.17 9.51
N ALA A 444 -16.74 -19.37 9.01
CA ALA A 444 -15.70 -19.60 8.02
C ALA A 444 -16.17 -19.16 6.62
N SER A 445 -16.53 -17.88 6.46
CA SER A 445 -17.00 -17.26 5.22
C SER A 445 -16.42 -15.85 5.08
N TYR A 446 -16.43 -15.26 3.87
CA TYR A 446 -16.04 -13.86 3.70
C TYR A 446 -16.94 -12.91 4.53
N SER A 447 -18.18 -13.30 4.80
CA SER A 447 -19.07 -12.57 5.71
C SER A 447 -18.58 -12.63 7.16
N GLY A 448 -18.15 -13.80 7.63
CA GLY A 448 -17.52 -13.95 8.95
C GLY A 448 -16.17 -13.23 9.06
N MET A 449 -15.37 -13.23 7.99
CA MET A 449 -14.13 -12.46 7.89
C MET A 449 -14.39 -10.95 8.00
N ALA A 450 -15.40 -10.44 7.27
CA ALA A 450 -15.79 -9.02 7.34
C ALA A 450 -16.29 -8.65 8.74
N ALA A 451 -17.11 -9.51 9.37
CA ALA A 451 -17.60 -9.31 10.72
C ALA A 451 -16.46 -9.27 11.76
N LEU A 452 -15.49 -10.19 11.67
CA LEU A 452 -14.31 -10.19 12.53
C LEU A 452 -13.51 -8.90 12.38
N TYR A 453 -13.21 -8.51 11.14
CA TYR A 453 -12.43 -7.32 10.87
C TYR A 453 -13.13 -6.04 11.34
N ARG A 454 -14.42 -5.89 11.04
CA ARG A 454 -15.27 -4.80 11.53
C ARG A 454 -15.25 -4.70 13.05
N ASN A 455 -15.41 -5.82 13.76
CA ASN A 455 -15.40 -5.84 15.22
C ASN A 455 -14.04 -5.41 15.79
N ASN A 456 -12.93 -5.75 15.13
CA ASN A 456 -11.60 -5.27 15.52
C ASN A 456 -11.50 -3.74 15.37
N LEU A 457 -11.91 -3.20 14.22
CA LEU A 457 -11.93 -1.75 13.98
C LEU A 457 -12.83 -1.00 14.98
N VAL A 458 -13.95 -1.59 15.39
CA VAL A 458 -14.81 -1.03 16.44
C VAL A 458 -14.12 -1.05 17.80
N LYS A 459 -13.47 -2.15 18.17
CA LYS A 459 -12.71 -2.28 19.42
C LYS A 459 -11.54 -1.28 19.50
N GLU A 460 -10.91 -0.99 18.38
CA GLU A 460 -9.85 0.01 18.24
C GLU A 460 -10.36 1.46 18.22
N GLY A 461 -11.69 1.65 18.15
CA GLY A 461 -12.33 2.96 18.08
C GLY A 461 -12.16 3.66 16.72
N VAL A 462 -11.82 2.89 15.67
CA VAL A 462 -11.78 3.36 14.28
C VAL A 462 -13.20 3.53 13.75
N LEU A 463 -14.05 2.50 13.90
CA LEU A 463 -15.45 2.54 13.50
C LEU A 463 -16.36 2.83 14.69
N LYS A 464 -17.34 3.73 14.49
CA LYS A 464 -18.31 4.12 15.53
C LYS A 464 -19.72 3.88 15.01
N PRO A 465 -20.60 3.18 15.76
CA PRO A 465 -21.95 2.89 15.29
C PRO A 465 -22.71 4.17 14.91
N LEU A 466 -23.38 4.13 13.76
CA LEU A 466 -24.22 5.24 13.33
C LEU A 466 -25.46 5.35 14.22
N LYS A 467 -25.93 6.59 14.35
CA LYS A 467 -27.26 6.85 14.91
C LYS A 467 -28.28 6.65 13.79
N ALA A 468 -29.43 6.06 14.14
CA ALA A 468 -30.55 5.96 13.21
C ALA A 468 -30.94 7.36 12.71
N LYS A 469 -31.07 7.48 11.38
CA LYS A 469 -31.58 8.67 10.69
C LYS A 469 -32.90 8.31 10.01
N ALA A 470 -33.76 9.31 9.80
CA ALA A 470 -35.07 9.08 9.19
C ALA A 470 -34.95 8.88 7.67
N GLU A 471 -34.02 9.57 7.02
CA GLU A 471 -33.83 9.53 5.58
C GLU A 471 -32.40 9.14 5.19
N LEU A 472 -32.28 8.43 4.07
CA LEU A 472 -31.01 8.10 3.41
C LEU A 472 -30.32 9.39 2.93
N PRO A 473 -28.98 9.50 3.00
CA PRO A 473 -28.26 10.60 2.39
C PRO A 473 -28.49 10.66 0.87
N PHE A 474 -28.55 11.87 0.34
CA PHE A 474 -28.45 12.12 -1.10
C PHE A 474 -27.15 12.86 -1.37
N TYR A 475 -26.19 12.19 -2.01
CA TYR A 475 -24.89 12.77 -2.30
C TYR A 475 -24.89 13.49 -3.64
N VAL A 476 -24.37 14.71 -3.65
CA VAL A 476 -24.20 15.47 -4.89
C VAL A 476 -22.91 16.29 -4.88
N ASP A 477 -22.03 15.99 -5.84
CA ASP A 477 -20.91 16.85 -6.20
C ASP A 477 -21.43 17.97 -7.09
N LEU A 478 -21.13 19.24 -6.76
CA LEU A 478 -21.40 20.40 -7.61
C LEU A 478 -20.10 21.00 -8.14
N LEU A 479 -19.98 21.06 -9.46
CA LEU A 479 -18.86 21.70 -10.14
C LEU A 479 -19.01 23.22 -10.12
N GLY A 480 -18.19 23.89 -9.31
CA GLY A 480 -18.10 25.34 -9.19
C GLY A 480 -17.47 25.98 -10.43
N ALA A 481 -16.16 25.84 -10.58
CA ALA A 481 -15.44 26.35 -11.75
C ALA A 481 -14.34 25.42 -12.24
N VAL A 482 -14.06 25.54 -13.54
CA VAL A 482 -12.95 24.88 -14.22
C VAL A 482 -12.06 25.90 -14.91
N ASP A 483 -10.85 25.50 -15.27
CA ASP A 483 -10.04 26.27 -16.20
C ASP A 483 -10.51 26.13 -17.63
N LYS A 484 -10.38 27.20 -18.42
CA LYS A 484 -10.48 27.14 -19.87
C LYS A 484 -9.39 27.97 -20.51
N ARG A 485 -8.81 27.46 -21.58
CA ARG A 485 -7.98 28.26 -22.48
C ARG A 485 -8.88 29.30 -23.17
N LYS A 486 -8.63 30.59 -22.90
CA LYS A 486 -9.24 31.74 -23.55
C LYS A 486 -8.19 32.42 -24.43
N SER A 487 -8.61 33.30 -25.34
CA SER A 487 -7.71 34.10 -26.17
C SER A 487 -8.08 35.57 -26.12
N PHE A 488 -7.09 36.44 -25.98
CA PHE A 488 -7.25 37.88 -26.17
C PHE A 488 -6.30 38.34 -27.26
N LEU A 489 -6.83 38.89 -28.36
CA LEU A 489 -6.06 39.31 -29.55
C LEU A 489 -5.10 38.21 -30.07
N GLY A 490 -5.54 36.95 -30.06
CA GLY A 490 -4.74 35.80 -30.50
C GLY A 490 -3.74 35.27 -29.47
N VAL A 491 -3.56 35.95 -28.33
CA VAL A 491 -2.72 35.47 -27.22
C VAL A 491 -3.55 34.57 -26.31
N PRO A 492 -3.21 33.27 -26.20
CA PRO A 492 -3.92 32.37 -25.29
C PRO A 492 -3.58 32.69 -23.82
N TYR A 493 -4.58 32.62 -22.95
CA TYR A 493 -4.41 32.71 -21.50
C TYR A 493 -5.37 31.74 -20.80
N LYS A 494 -5.01 31.29 -19.58
CA LYS A 494 -5.92 30.50 -18.74
C LYS A 494 -6.93 31.42 -18.08
N GLY A 495 -8.21 31.15 -18.28
CA GLY A 495 -9.29 31.90 -17.65
C GLY A 495 -10.27 30.97 -16.97
N LEU A 496 -10.74 31.37 -15.79
CA LEU A 496 -11.75 30.64 -15.05
C LEU A 496 -13.08 30.62 -15.82
N MET A 497 -13.73 29.46 -15.86
CA MET A 497 -15.09 29.28 -16.35
C MET A 497 -15.97 28.77 -15.20
N PRO A 498 -16.88 29.61 -14.69
CA PRO A 498 -17.93 29.16 -13.80
C PRO A 498 -18.85 28.15 -14.49
N MET A 499 -19.10 27.03 -13.82
CA MET A 499 -20.04 25.98 -14.20
C MET A 499 -21.26 25.97 -13.27
N THR A 500 -21.09 26.36 -12.00
CA THR A 500 -22.18 26.56 -11.03
C THR A 500 -21.76 27.66 -10.06
N THR A 501 -22.48 28.78 -10.01
CA THR A 501 -22.29 29.79 -8.97
C THR A 501 -22.95 29.35 -7.66
N ILE A 502 -22.61 30.00 -6.54
CA ILE A 502 -23.24 29.68 -5.24
C ILE A 502 -24.75 29.97 -5.27
N GLU A 503 -25.17 31.03 -5.95
CA GLU A 503 -26.61 31.31 -6.12
C GLU A 503 -27.31 30.21 -6.92
N GLN A 504 -26.67 29.71 -7.98
CA GLN A 504 -27.18 28.59 -8.77
C GLN A 504 -27.22 27.30 -7.94
N ALA A 505 -26.20 27.04 -7.11
CA ALA A 505 -26.21 25.92 -6.18
C ALA A 505 -27.38 26.00 -5.17
N SER A 506 -27.70 27.19 -4.66
CA SER A 506 -28.90 27.39 -3.82
C SER A 506 -30.21 27.12 -4.57
N ARG A 507 -30.28 27.43 -5.88
CA ARG A 507 -31.45 27.09 -6.71
C ARG A 507 -31.56 25.59 -6.92
N ILE A 508 -30.47 24.92 -7.27
CA ILE A 508 -30.41 23.45 -7.39
C ILE A 508 -30.86 22.80 -6.08
N ALA A 509 -30.36 23.25 -4.92
CA ALA A 509 -30.78 22.74 -3.62
C ALA A 509 -32.29 22.93 -3.37
N ALA A 510 -32.88 24.06 -3.79
CA ALA A 510 -34.33 24.27 -3.69
C ALA A 510 -35.11 23.32 -4.62
N GLU A 511 -34.60 23.05 -5.83
CA GLU A 511 -35.21 22.12 -6.77
C GLU A 511 -35.12 20.67 -6.31
N ILE A 512 -33.98 20.25 -5.74
CA ILE A 512 -33.82 18.95 -5.07
C ILE A 512 -34.88 18.77 -3.99
N LYS A 513 -35.05 19.79 -3.12
CA LYS A 513 -36.08 19.77 -2.07
C LYS A 513 -37.49 19.67 -2.66
N ASN A 514 -37.79 20.44 -3.70
CA ASN A 514 -39.10 20.43 -4.35
C ASN A 514 -39.40 19.10 -5.05
N ALA A 515 -38.36 18.37 -5.49
CA ALA A 515 -38.47 17.02 -6.03
C ALA A 515 -38.67 15.93 -4.94
N GLY A 516 -38.69 16.31 -3.66
CA GLY A 516 -38.97 15.39 -2.55
C GLY A 516 -37.72 14.71 -1.96
N MET A 517 -36.52 15.13 -2.37
CA MET A 517 -35.27 14.64 -1.79
C MET A 517 -34.87 15.46 -0.55
N SER A 518 -34.26 14.77 0.43
CA SER A 518 -33.82 15.31 1.72
C SER A 518 -32.43 14.78 2.07
N ASN A 519 -31.88 15.20 3.22
CA ASN A 519 -30.57 14.77 3.70
C ASN A 519 -29.46 14.96 2.63
N VAL A 520 -29.43 16.16 2.03
CA VAL A 520 -28.57 16.48 0.87
C VAL A 520 -27.14 16.78 1.33
N GLN A 521 -26.23 15.86 1.04
CA GLN A 521 -24.80 15.98 1.30
C GLN A 521 -24.12 16.54 0.05
N MET A 522 -23.91 17.85 0.03
CA MET A 522 -23.44 18.56 -1.16
C MET A 522 -21.95 18.88 -1.05
N ARG A 523 -21.13 18.28 -1.90
CA ARG A 523 -19.72 18.66 -2.04
C ARG A 523 -19.57 19.71 -3.13
N TYR A 524 -18.94 20.84 -2.81
CA TYR A 524 -18.77 21.93 -3.77
C TYR A 524 -17.33 21.96 -4.30
N VAL A 525 -17.15 21.37 -5.49
CA VAL A 525 -15.85 21.13 -6.13
C VAL A 525 -15.41 22.37 -6.90
N GLY A 526 -14.13 22.75 -6.79
CA GLY A 526 -13.58 23.87 -7.56
C GLY A 526 -14.15 25.24 -7.18
N TRP A 527 -14.38 25.46 -5.88
CA TRP A 527 -14.96 26.69 -5.35
C TRP A 527 -13.94 27.80 -5.08
N PHE A 528 -12.64 27.50 -5.04
CA PHE A 528 -11.60 28.44 -4.62
C PHE A 528 -10.32 28.31 -5.45
N ASN A 529 -9.47 29.34 -5.38
CA ASN A 529 -8.11 29.33 -5.90
C ASN A 529 -7.98 28.87 -7.36
N GLU A 530 -8.90 29.33 -8.21
CA GLU A 530 -8.97 29.07 -9.66
C GLU A 530 -9.60 27.71 -10.03
N GLY A 531 -10.67 27.30 -9.35
CA GLY A 531 -11.49 26.16 -9.79
C GLY A 531 -10.98 24.79 -9.35
N ILE A 532 -11.40 23.73 -10.04
CA ILE A 532 -11.18 22.31 -9.66
C ILE A 532 -9.71 21.91 -9.51
N ASP A 533 -8.83 22.51 -10.33
CA ASP A 533 -7.37 22.35 -10.27
C ASP A 533 -6.75 23.46 -9.42
N HIS A 534 -7.32 23.71 -8.25
CA HIS A 534 -6.96 24.86 -7.43
C HIS A 534 -5.45 24.89 -7.13
N LYS A 535 -4.91 26.10 -6.90
CA LYS A 535 -3.56 26.26 -6.36
C LYS A 535 -3.40 25.55 -5.03
N ILE A 536 -2.18 25.09 -4.70
CA ILE A 536 -1.87 24.47 -3.41
C ILE A 536 -2.45 25.33 -2.27
N PRO A 537 -3.17 24.75 -1.29
CA PRO A 537 -4.06 25.51 -0.42
C PRO A 537 -3.32 26.19 0.76
N GLU A 538 -2.25 26.95 0.49
CA GLU A 538 -1.60 27.77 1.53
C GLU A 538 -2.49 28.96 1.96
N THR A 539 -3.24 29.52 1.02
CA THR A 539 -4.25 30.55 1.30
C THR A 539 -5.52 30.21 0.55
N VAL A 540 -6.65 30.11 1.26
CA VAL A 540 -7.94 29.77 0.64
C VAL A 540 -8.65 31.05 0.19
N LYS A 541 -8.84 31.24 -1.12
CA LYS A 541 -9.58 32.39 -1.65
C LYS A 541 -10.68 31.93 -2.60
N LEU A 542 -11.93 32.05 -2.12
CA LEU A 542 -13.15 31.91 -2.92
C LEU A 542 -13.01 32.68 -4.23
N ASP A 543 -13.30 32.02 -5.34
CA ASP A 543 -13.29 32.65 -6.65
C ASP A 543 -14.46 33.61 -6.76
N GLY A 544 -14.18 34.92 -6.89
CA GLY A 544 -15.23 35.95 -6.86
C GLY A 544 -16.26 35.84 -8.00
N GLN A 545 -15.96 35.10 -9.07
CA GLN A 545 -16.91 34.80 -10.14
C GLN A 545 -17.99 33.79 -9.72
N LEU A 546 -17.76 33.03 -8.63
CA LEU A 546 -18.71 32.07 -8.07
C LEU A 546 -19.64 32.69 -7.03
N GLY A 547 -19.26 33.84 -6.48
CA GLY A 547 -20.05 34.58 -5.49
C GLY A 547 -19.24 35.03 -4.29
N SER A 548 -19.90 35.10 -3.14
CA SER A 548 -19.40 35.69 -1.91
C SER A 548 -19.48 34.72 -0.73
N LYS A 549 -18.72 35.03 0.33
CA LYS A 549 -18.75 34.26 1.59
C LYS A 549 -20.14 34.22 2.23
N SER A 550 -20.91 35.30 2.10
CA SER A 550 -22.26 35.36 2.68
C SER A 550 -23.22 34.46 1.93
N GLU A 551 -23.09 34.32 0.62
CA GLU A 551 -23.90 33.39 -0.17
C GLU A 551 -23.53 31.94 0.17
N LEU A 552 -22.23 31.66 0.33
CA LEU A 552 -21.77 30.31 0.72
C LEU A 552 -22.33 29.90 2.08
N ALA A 553 -22.33 30.81 3.07
CA ALA A 553 -22.94 30.58 4.36
C ALA A 553 -24.46 30.34 4.27
N LYS A 554 -25.17 31.09 3.41
CA LYS A 554 -26.61 30.87 3.18
C LYS A 554 -26.91 29.51 2.57
N LEU A 555 -26.09 29.06 1.62
CA LEU A 555 -26.19 27.72 1.04
C LEU A 555 -25.98 26.64 2.11
N ALA A 556 -24.97 26.80 2.97
CA ALA A 556 -24.73 25.87 4.08
C ALA A 556 -25.94 25.78 5.02
N GLU A 557 -26.53 26.92 5.43
CA GLU A 557 -27.74 26.94 6.26
C GLU A 557 -28.95 26.32 5.55
N GLN A 558 -29.09 26.54 4.24
CA GLN A 558 -30.16 25.94 3.43
C GLN A 558 -30.06 24.40 3.43
N LEU A 559 -28.86 23.85 3.25
CA LEU A 559 -28.62 22.41 3.25
C LEU A 559 -28.80 21.79 4.64
N LYS A 560 -28.34 22.48 5.70
CA LYS A 560 -28.62 22.09 7.09
C LYS A 560 -30.11 22.01 7.38
N ALA A 561 -30.89 22.97 6.89
CA ALA A 561 -32.35 22.94 7.02
C ALA A 561 -33.02 21.82 6.19
N MET A 562 -32.29 21.20 5.26
CA MET A 562 -32.72 20.01 4.50
C MET A 562 -32.23 18.70 5.14
N GLY A 563 -31.61 18.75 6.31
CA GLY A 563 -31.06 17.59 7.02
C GLY A 563 -29.66 17.17 6.55
N GLY A 564 -29.08 17.88 5.57
CA GLY A 564 -27.76 17.59 5.03
C GLY A 564 -26.72 18.65 5.36
N ASN A 565 -25.64 18.73 4.59
CA ASN A 565 -24.56 19.67 4.84
C ASN A 565 -23.84 20.08 3.54
N LEU A 566 -23.15 21.23 3.58
CA LEU A 566 -22.26 21.69 2.51
C LEU A 566 -20.83 21.27 2.83
N TYR A 567 -20.10 20.68 1.88
CA TYR A 567 -18.70 20.28 2.03
C TYR A 567 -17.84 20.98 0.97
N PRO A 568 -17.19 22.11 1.30
CA PRO A 568 -16.26 22.73 0.38
C PRO A 568 -15.03 21.84 0.18
N ASP A 569 -14.75 21.53 -1.10
CA ASP A 569 -13.71 20.59 -1.52
C ASP A 569 -12.29 21.17 -1.43
N VAL A 570 -11.30 20.32 -1.10
CA VAL A 570 -9.87 20.62 -1.15
C VAL A 570 -9.04 19.36 -1.44
N ALA A 571 -7.91 19.55 -2.12
CA ALA A 571 -6.86 18.56 -2.34
C ALA A 571 -5.48 19.11 -1.91
N PHE A 572 -4.51 18.24 -1.67
CA PHE A 572 -3.15 18.60 -1.23
C PHE A 572 -2.03 17.87 -1.96
N GLN A 573 -2.22 16.59 -2.30
CA GLN A 573 -1.18 15.68 -2.77
C GLN A 573 -0.83 15.90 -4.24
N HIS A 574 -1.83 16.17 -5.09
CA HIS A 574 -1.63 16.57 -6.48
C HIS A 574 -1.60 18.10 -6.62
N VAL A 575 -0.43 18.63 -6.98
CA VAL A 575 -0.24 20.06 -7.22
C VAL A 575 -0.34 20.34 -8.72
N LEU A 576 -1.56 20.66 -9.15
CA LEU A 576 -1.94 20.88 -10.56
C LEU A 576 -1.56 22.27 -11.08
N ARG A 577 -1.18 23.20 -10.20
CA ARG A 577 -0.73 24.56 -10.55
C ARG A 577 0.55 24.96 -9.86
N GLU A 578 1.52 25.35 -10.67
CA GLU A 578 2.64 26.13 -10.20
C GLU A 578 2.20 27.55 -9.81
N ASN A 579 2.71 28.02 -8.68
CA ASN A 579 2.50 29.38 -8.21
C ASN A 579 3.69 29.82 -7.34
N HIS A 580 3.59 30.99 -6.71
CA HIS A 580 4.62 31.45 -5.80
C HIS A 580 4.68 30.71 -4.45
N ASP A 581 3.64 29.95 -4.10
CA ASP A 581 3.49 29.27 -2.80
C ASP A 581 4.09 27.85 -2.82
N PHE A 582 4.19 27.25 -4.01
CA PHE A 582 4.81 25.95 -4.24
C PHE A 582 6.15 26.11 -4.95
N LYS A 583 7.22 25.52 -4.39
CA LYS A 583 8.54 25.48 -5.05
C LYS A 583 8.87 24.05 -5.44
N PRO A 584 8.63 23.61 -6.70
CA PRO A 584 8.86 22.21 -7.10
C PRO A 584 10.24 21.65 -6.70
N ALA A 585 11.29 22.48 -6.77
CA ALA A 585 12.63 22.08 -6.35
C ALA A 585 12.71 21.63 -4.87
N SER A 586 12.01 22.32 -3.97
CA SER A 586 11.98 22.05 -2.52
C SER A 586 10.83 21.13 -2.11
N ASP A 587 9.66 21.33 -2.71
CA ASP A 587 8.39 20.89 -2.16
C ASP A 587 7.78 19.69 -2.89
N ALA A 588 8.15 19.47 -4.16
CA ALA A 588 7.75 18.25 -4.85
C ALA A 588 8.51 17.03 -4.29
N ALA A 589 7.86 15.88 -4.32
CA ALA A 589 8.52 14.59 -4.13
C ALA A 589 9.58 14.35 -5.23
N ARG A 590 10.45 13.37 -4.99
CA ARG A 590 11.46 12.92 -5.96
C ARG A 590 11.23 11.47 -6.33
N PHE A 591 11.35 11.19 -7.63
CA PHE A 591 11.56 9.84 -8.14
C PHE A 591 12.88 9.27 -7.61
N VAL A 592 13.09 7.95 -7.70
CA VAL A 592 14.38 7.34 -7.32
C VAL A 592 15.50 7.83 -8.25
N THR A 593 15.16 8.15 -9.52
CA THR A 593 16.03 8.85 -10.48
C THR A 593 16.40 10.30 -10.09
N ARG A 594 15.87 10.81 -8.96
CA ARG A 594 16.13 12.13 -8.33
C ARG A 594 15.46 13.31 -9.00
N GLU A 595 14.77 13.09 -10.11
CA GLU A 595 13.99 14.11 -10.80
C GLU A 595 12.80 14.58 -9.95
N GLN A 596 12.24 15.75 -10.27
CA GLN A 596 11.00 16.19 -9.61
C GLN A 596 9.89 15.25 -10.05
N ALA A 597 9.07 14.80 -9.11
CA ALA A 597 7.91 13.96 -9.41
C ALA A 597 6.82 14.78 -10.12
N LEU A 598 7.05 15.08 -11.40
CA LEU A 598 6.14 15.74 -12.33
C LEU A 598 5.55 14.67 -13.24
N LEU A 599 4.25 14.44 -13.08
CA LEU A 599 3.51 13.41 -13.80
C LEU A 599 2.48 14.04 -14.73
N GLN A 600 1.95 13.22 -15.63
CA GLN A 600 0.79 13.55 -16.43
C GLN A 600 -0.32 12.53 -16.20
N PRO A 601 -1.58 12.90 -16.42
CA PRO A 601 -2.69 11.95 -16.42
C PRO A 601 -2.43 10.80 -17.41
N TYR A 602 -2.78 9.58 -17.01
CA TYR A 602 -2.64 8.41 -17.87
C TYR A 602 -3.84 8.28 -18.81
N ASP A 603 -3.56 8.15 -20.10
CA ASP A 603 -4.56 7.93 -21.14
C ASP A 603 -4.68 6.43 -21.45
N ARG A 604 -5.80 5.86 -21.01
CA ARG A 604 -6.15 4.45 -21.22
C ARG A 604 -6.18 4.06 -22.70
N ALA A 605 -6.60 4.96 -23.59
CA ALA A 605 -6.76 4.65 -25.01
C ALA A 605 -5.40 4.47 -25.72
N PHE A 606 -4.38 5.22 -25.30
CA PHE A 606 -3.03 5.14 -25.86
C PHE A 606 -2.05 4.31 -25.03
N ASN A 607 -2.45 3.86 -23.84
CA ASN A 607 -1.58 3.24 -22.83
C ASN A 607 -0.31 4.08 -22.60
N ALA A 608 -0.50 5.38 -22.36
CA ALA A 608 0.58 6.33 -22.19
C ALA A 608 0.17 7.54 -21.34
N MET A 609 1.14 8.14 -20.67
CA MET A 609 0.96 9.45 -20.03
C MET A 609 0.64 10.54 -21.07
N ASN A 610 -0.40 11.34 -20.86
CA ASN A 610 -0.92 12.32 -21.81
C ASN A 610 -0.66 13.76 -21.37
N THR A 611 0.33 14.39 -21.99
CA THR A 611 0.71 15.79 -21.72
C THR A 611 -0.35 16.82 -22.09
N GLU A 612 -1.29 16.49 -22.98
CA GLU A 612 -2.37 17.40 -23.37
C GLU A 612 -3.44 17.52 -22.28
N TRP A 613 -3.56 16.53 -21.40
CA TRP A 613 -4.46 16.53 -20.25
C TRP A 613 -3.92 17.30 -19.04
N GLY A 614 -2.69 17.83 -19.15
CA GLY A 614 -2.03 18.63 -18.13
C GLY A 614 -0.90 17.88 -17.45
N SER A 615 -0.36 18.48 -16.40
CA SER A 615 0.69 17.88 -15.58
C SER A 615 0.51 18.32 -14.14
N PHE A 616 0.94 17.49 -13.21
CA PHE A 616 0.88 17.77 -11.78
C PHE A 616 2.15 17.31 -11.10
N TYR A 617 2.52 18.05 -10.05
CA TYR A 617 3.56 17.60 -9.14
C TYR A 617 2.96 16.78 -8.01
N LEU A 618 3.67 15.74 -7.59
CA LEU A 618 3.42 15.09 -6.31
C LEU A 618 3.99 15.96 -5.19
N LEU A 619 3.17 16.34 -4.21
CA LEU A 619 3.65 17.00 -3.00
C LEU A 619 4.49 16.01 -2.18
N SER A 620 5.68 16.43 -1.74
CA SER A 620 6.47 15.65 -0.78
C SER A 620 5.65 15.48 0.51
N PRO A 621 5.42 14.25 1.00
CA PRO A 621 4.64 14.03 2.22
C PRO A 621 5.20 14.78 3.43
N ALA A 622 6.53 14.97 3.45
CA ALA A 622 7.21 15.77 4.47
C ALA A 622 6.77 17.24 4.55
N LYS A 623 6.14 17.77 3.50
CA LYS A 623 5.66 19.15 3.39
C LYS A 623 4.16 19.28 3.68
N LEU A 624 3.42 18.17 3.65
CA LEU A 624 1.98 18.15 3.87
C LEU A 624 1.56 18.87 5.17
N PRO A 625 2.23 18.65 6.33
CA PRO A 625 1.84 19.32 7.57
C PRO A 625 1.81 20.84 7.48
N TYR A 626 2.76 21.44 6.75
CA TYR A 626 2.78 22.88 6.54
C TYR A 626 1.55 23.36 5.75
N PHE A 627 1.23 22.70 4.64
CA PHE A 627 0.10 23.13 3.80
C PHE A 627 -1.25 22.91 4.48
N VAL A 628 -1.39 21.84 5.27
CA VAL A 628 -2.59 21.59 6.07
C VAL A 628 -2.75 22.65 7.16
N ASP A 629 -1.70 23.00 7.90
CA ASP A 629 -1.75 24.07 8.91
C ASP A 629 -2.22 25.40 8.30
N ARG A 630 -1.65 25.75 7.15
CA ARG A 630 -1.97 26.99 6.43
C ARG A 630 -3.39 26.98 5.87
N PHE A 631 -3.84 25.84 5.35
CA PHE A 631 -5.23 25.65 4.93
C PHE A 631 -6.19 25.85 6.10
N VAL A 632 -6.01 25.13 7.21
CA VAL A 632 -6.85 25.21 8.41
C VAL A 632 -6.94 26.66 8.89
N ASP A 633 -5.82 27.37 8.97
CA ASP A 633 -5.79 28.77 9.38
C ASP A 633 -6.55 29.70 8.41
N SER A 634 -6.35 29.52 7.10
CA SER A 634 -6.98 30.35 6.09
C SER A 634 -8.48 30.05 5.92
N TYR A 635 -8.89 28.80 6.17
CA TYR A 635 -10.24 28.30 5.99
C TYR A 635 -11.19 28.75 7.11
N LYS A 636 -10.67 29.01 8.34
CA LYS A 636 -11.44 29.56 9.49
C LYS A 636 -12.34 30.74 9.16
N LYS A 637 -11.93 31.62 8.24
CA LYS A 637 -12.71 32.82 7.86
C LYS A 637 -14.03 32.52 7.16
N TYR A 638 -14.24 31.30 6.69
CA TYR A 638 -15.48 30.84 6.08
C TYR A 638 -16.48 30.31 7.12
N LYS A 639 -16.02 30.05 8.37
CA LYS A 639 -16.85 29.56 9.48
C LYS A 639 -17.65 28.30 9.14
N MET A 640 -17.06 27.43 8.32
CA MET A 640 -17.61 26.11 8.02
C MET A 640 -17.19 25.14 9.12
N ASP A 641 -18.07 24.21 9.45
CA ASP A 641 -17.84 23.06 10.35
C ASP A 641 -17.60 21.76 9.56
N SER A 642 -17.39 21.89 8.26
CA SER A 642 -17.27 20.79 7.31
C SER A 642 -16.16 21.02 6.28
N VAL A 643 -15.64 19.93 5.73
CA VAL A 643 -14.66 19.95 4.63
C VAL A 643 -14.75 18.66 3.83
N ALA A 644 -14.59 18.73 2.51
CA ALA A 644 -14.42 17.57 1.66
C ALA A 644 -12.94 17.41 1.27
N LEU A 645 -12.37 16.22 1.48
CA LEU A 645 -11.00 15.89 1.16
C LEU A 645 -10.97 14.93 -0.03
N ARG A 646 -10.48 15.42 -1.17
CA ARG A 646 -10.49 14.66 -2.43
C ARG A 646 -9.41 13.58 -2.51
N ASP A 647 -8.28 13.75 -1.82
CA ASP A 647 -7.10 12.91 -2.04
C ASP A 647 -6.50 12.29 -0.77
N LEU A 648 -6.65 12.91 0.40
CA LEU A 648 -6.04 12.38 1.63
C LEU A 648 -6.62 11.02 2.07
N GLY A 649 -7.85 10.69 1.69
CA GLY A 649 -8.48 9.39 1.95
C GLY A 649 -8.22 8.31 0.89
N ASP A 650 -7.52 8.66 -0.19
CA ASP A 650 -7.45 7.86 -1.42
C ASP A 650 -6.02 7.66 -1.93
N THR A 651 -5.27 8.75 -2.09
CA THR A 651 -3.92 8.74 -2.66
C THR A 651 -2.88 8.62 -1.56
N LEU A 652 -1.77 7.92 -1.85
CA LEU A 652 -0.64 7.84 -0.94
C LEU A 652 0.66 7.75 -1.74
N THR A 653 1.61 8.65 -1.48
CA THR A 653 2.80 8.83 -2.33
C THR A 653 4.09 8.81 -1.52
N ALA A 654 5.16 8.21 -2.04
CA ALA A 654 6.50 8.25 -1.44
C ALA A 654 7.30 9.51 -1.82
N ASP A 655 8.44 9.76 -1.16
CA ASP A 655 9.44 10.77 -1.59
C ASP A 655 10.86 10.20 -1.47
N TYR A 656 11.54 9.98 -2.60
CA TYR A 656 12.88 9.39 -2.63
C TYR A 656 14.01 10.43 -2.69
N ARG A 657 13.75 11.63 -2.16
CA ARG A 657 14.77 12.66 -2.01
C ARG A 657 15.93 12.14 -1.15
N VAL A 658 17.13 12.09 -1.71
CA VAL A 658 18.33 11.52 -1.07
C VAL A 658 18.59 12.06 0.34
N SER A 659 18.36 13.34 0.59
CA SER A 659 18.58 13.95 1.90
C SER A 659 17.50 13.62 2.94
N ARG A 660 16.36 13.05 2.53
CA ARG A 660 15.18 12.74 3.36
C ARG A 660 14.25 11.80 2.58
N VAL A 661 14.51 10.50 2.64
CA VAL A 661 13.62 9.49 2.05
C VAL A 661 12.39 9.33 2.93
N VAL A 662 11.20 9.29 2.31
CA VAL A 662 9.91 9.03 2.96
C VAL A 662 9.29 7.85 2.25
N PHE A 663 9.31 6.69 2.90
CA PHE A 663 8.59 5.52 2.43
C PHE A 663 7.10 5.71 2.56
N ARG A 664 6.34 4.98 1.74
CA ARG A 664 4.90 5.12 1.65
C ARG A 664 4.16 4.82 2.98
N ASP A 665 4.64 3.87 3.78
CA ASP A 665 4.10 3.64 5.13
C ASP A 665 4.37 4.81 6.10
N VAL A 666 5.52 5.50 5.96
CA VAL A 666 5.79 6.73 6.72
C VAL A 666 4.91 7.88 6.22
N ALA A 667 4.68 7.98 4.91
CA ALA A 667 3.73 8.93 4.33
C ALA A 667 2.32 8.72 4.88
N LYS A 668 1.88 7.46 5.05
CA LYS A 668 0.58 7.11 5.64
C LYS A 668 0.47 7.65 7.06
N ASN A 669 1.51 7.50 7.87
CA ASN A 669 1.53 8.04 9.23
C ASN A 669 1.43 9.57 9.25
N ILE A 670 2.07 10.26 8.30
CA ILE A 670 1.94 11.72 8.14
C ILE A 670 0.52 12.09 7.73
N VAL A 671 -0.03 11.45 6.69
CA VAL A 671 -1.41 11.71 6.23
C VAL A 671 -2.41 11.48 7.35
N SER A 672 -2.31 10.37 8.09
CA SER A 672 -3.19 10.05 9.21
C SER A 672 -3.14 11.10 10.32
N ALA A 673 -1.94 11.60 10.65
CA ALA A 673 -1.79 12.68 11.63
C ALA A 673 -2.46 13.99 11.17
N GLU A 674 -2.32 14.32 9.88
CA GLU A 674 -2.95 15.50 9.31
C GLU A 674 -4.47 15.36 9.16
N LEU A 675 -4.99 14.16 8.87
CA LEU A 675 -6.42 13.87 8.94
C LEU A 675 -6.97 14.08 10.35
N GLY A 676 -6.26 13.60 11.38
CA GLY A 676 -6.62 13.87 12.78
C GLY A 676 -6.66 15.36 13.11
N LYS A 677 -5.68 16.14 12.63
CA LYS A 677 -5.67 17.60 12.81
C LYS A 677 -6.87 18.28 12.13
N ILE A 678 -7.28 17.79 10.96
CA ILE A 678 -8.45 18.32 10.24
C ILE A 678 -9.74 17.97 11.00
N GLU A 679 -9.92 16.71 11.40
CA GLU A 679 -11.11 16.24 12.14
C GLU A 679 -11.29 16.97 13.48
N GLU A 680 -10.21 17.23 14.22
CA GLU A 680 -10.25 18.02 15.46
C GLU A 680 -10.81 19.44 15.27
N ARG A 681 -10.74 19.97 14.04
CA ARG A 681 -11.19 21.34 13.71
C ARG A 681 -12.54 21.36 13.01
N TYR A 682 -12.86 20.32 12.25
CA TYR A 682 -14.06 20.21 11.44
C TYR A 682 -14.76 18.89 11.76
N PRO A 683 -15.88 18.90 12.51
CA PRO A 683 -16.55 17.68 12.91
C PRO A 683 -17.20 16.91 11.76
N ASN A 684 -17.39 17.53 10.59
CA ASN A 684 -18.00 16.88 9.42
C ASN A 684 -16.97 16.76 8.30
N VAL A 685 -16.26 15.63 8.23
CA VAL A 685 -15.26 15.39 7.19
C VAL A 685 -15.80 14.39 6.19
N MET A 686 -15.98 14.85 4.95
CA MET A 686 -16.28 13.99 3.81
C MET A 686 -14.97 13.64 3.11
N MET A 687 -14.76 12.37 2.78
CA MET A 687 -13.55 11.93 2.08
C MET A 687 -13.91 11.14 0.83
N THR A 688 -13.15 11.37 -0.24
CA THR A 688 -13.17 10.48 -1.41
C THR A 688 -12.28 9.27 -1.15
N GLY A 689 -12.68 8.12 -1.69
CA GLY A 689 -12.01 6.84 -1.51
C GLY A 689 -12.45 6.18 -0.21
N GLY A 690 -11.50 5.93 0.69
CA GLY A 690 -11.78 5.23 1.94
C GLY A 690 -10.73 4.16 2.27
N ASN A 691 -9.46 4.48 2.07
CA ASN A 691 -8.39 3.64 2.58
C ASN A 691 -8.53 3.49 4.10
N GLN A 692 -8.21 2.31 4.64
CA GLN A 692 -8.42 1.96 6.05
C GLN A 692 -7.90 3.04 7.03
N TYR A 693 -6.72 3.62 6.77
CA TYR A 693 -6.11 4.63 7.64
C TYR A 693 -6.97 5.91 7.79
N ALA A 694 -7.85 6.17 6.83
CA ALA A 694 -8.71 7.36 6.79
C ALA A 694 -10.04 7.15 7.53
N LEU A 695 -10.49 5.90 7.71
CA LEU A 695 -11.82 5.57 8.25
C LEU A 695 -12.07 6.19 9.63
N LYS A 696 -11.05 6.30 10.48
CA LYS A 696 -11.17 6.88 11.82
C LYS A 696 -11.62 8.35 11.80
N TYR A 697 -11.28 9.06 10.73
CA TYR A 697 -11.38 10.51 10.62
C TYR A 697 -12.49 10.96 9.67
N ALA A 698 -13.10 10.02 8.92
CA ALA A 698 -14.20 10.30 8.02
C ALA A 698 -15.53 10.24 8.77
N ASP A 699 -16.42 11.19 8.45
CA ASP A 699 -17.85 11.13 8.79
C ASP A 699 -18.65 10.52 7.62
N GLN A 700 -18.21 10.80 6.39
CA GLN A 700 -18.85 10.32 5.16
C GLN A 700 -17.81 9.94 4.12
N LEU A 701 -18.08 8.88 3.36
CA LEU A 701 -17.23 8.43 2.27
C LEU A 701 -17.93 8.56 0.91
N LEU A 702 -17.21 9.06 -0.07
CA LEU A 702 -17.61 9.08 -1.47
C LEU A 702 -16.66 8.22 -2.29
N ASN A 703 -17.17 7.64 -3.39
CA ASN A 703 -16.39 6.80 -4.29
C ASN A 703 -15.75 5.62 -3.52
N VAL A 704 -16.53 5.03 -2.60
CA VAL A 704 -16.17 3.70 -2.09
C VAL A 704 -16.30 2.70 -3.25
N PRO A 705 -15.42 1.69 -3.33
CA PRO A 705 -15.41 0.79 -4.47
C PRO A 705 -16.64 -0.11 -4.38
N THR A 706 -17.43 -0.19 -5.44
CA THR A 706 -18.61 -1.09 -5.53
C THR A 706 -18.45 -2.17 -6.61
N SER A 707 -17.22 -2.31 -7.11
CA SER A 707 -16.82 -3.22 -8.19
C SER A 707 -15.41 -3.77 -7.89
N SER A 708 -14.78 -4.41 -8.87
CA SER A 708 -13.40 -4.88 -8.79
C SER A 708 -12.62 -4.47 -10.05
N SER A 709 -11.31 -4.69 -10.05
CA SER A 709 -10.44 -4.54 -11.23
C SER A 709 -10.73 -5.57 -12.32
N SER A 710 -11.54 -6.60 -12.02
CA SER A 710 -11.86 -7.72 -12.91
C SER A 710 -10.61 -8.47 -13.39
N PHE A 711 -9.68 -8.76 -12.47
CA PHE A 711 -8.50 -9.56 -12.83
C PHE A 711 -8.94 -10.95 -13.32
N SER A 712 -8.35 -11.45 -14.40
CA SER A 712 -8.79 -12.71 -15.03
C SER A 712 -8.82 -13.90 -14.07
N ILE A 713 -7.95 -13.94 -13.06
CA ILE A 713 -7.88 -15.01 -12.06
C ILE A 713 -9.08 -15.01 -11.09
N GLU A 714 -9.76 -13.88 -10.91
CA GLU A 714 -10.91 -13.72 -10.01
C GLU A 714 -12.18 -14.36 -10.57
N ASP A 715 -13.02 -14.89 -9.69
CA ASP A 715 -14.22 -15.64 -10.06
C ASP A 715 -15.52 -14.96 -9.61
N ALA A 716 -15.49 -14.12 -8.58
CA ALA A 716 -16.64 -13.39 -8.10
C ALA A 716 -16.23 -12.09 -7.39
N VAL A 717 -17.09 -11.08 -7.46
CA VAL A 717 -17.00 -9.82 -6.70
C VAL A 717 -18.00 -9.90 -5.54
N VAL A 718 -17.61 -9.42 -4.36
CA VAL A 718 -18.42 -9.44 -3.14
C VAL A 718 -18.36 -8.09 -2.44
N PRO A 719 -19.43 -7.65 -1.74
CA PRO A 719 -19.46 -6.37 -1.02
C PRO A 719 -18.67 -6.42 0.30
N PHE A 720 -17.44 -6.96 0.29
CA PHE A 720 -16.66 -7.16 1.51
C PHE A 720 -16.34 -5.83 2.21
N TYR A 721 -15.97 -4.79 1.45
CA TYR A 721 -15.72 -3.45 1.95
C TYR A 721 -16.97 -2.88 2.65
N GLU A 722 -18.13 -2.98 2.01
CA GLU A 722 -19.42 -2.52 2.52
C GLU A 722 -19.83 -3.31 3.77
N MET A 723 -19.62 -4.63 3.78
CA MET A 723 -19.87 -5.46 4.97
C MET A 723 -19.03 -5.01 6.18
N VAL A 724 -17.84 -4.43 5.95
CA VAL A 724 -17.00 -3.89 7.02
C VAL A 724 -17.52 -2.54 7.52
N ILE A 725 -17.96 -1.63 6.64
CA ILE A 725 -18.28 -0.24 7.02
C ILE A 725 -19.78 0.04 7.26
N HIS A 726 -20.69 -0.74 6.69
CA HIS A 726 -22.13 -0.48 6.78
C HIS A 726 -22.65 -0.64 8.21
N GLY A 727 -23.45 0.32 8.66
CA GLY A 727 -23.83 0.48 10.07
C GLY A 727 -22.92 1.43 10.87
N TYR A 728 -21.77 1.82 10.32
CA TYR A 728 -20.75 2.64 10.99
C TYR A 728 -20.32 3.89 10.22
N MET A 729 -20.59 3.97 8.91
CA MET A 729 -20.25 5.09 8.04
C MET A 729 -21.38 5.33 7.04
N ASP A 730 -21.70 6.59 6.74
CA ASP A 730 -22.55 6.91 5.59
C ASP A 730 -21.66 6.99 4.34
N TYR A 731 -22.08 6.34 3.25
CA TYR A 731 -21.25 6.26 2.05
C TYR A 731 -22.04 6.14 0.74
N ALA A 732 -21.35 6.47 -0.34
CA ALA A 732 -21.81 6.21 -1.70
C ALA A 732 -20.65 5.80 -2.62
N GLY A 733 -21.00 5.07 -3.69
CA GLY A 733 -20.08 4.74 -4.77
C GLY A 733 -19.81 5.94 -5.70
N ASP A 734 -19.34 5.64 -6.90
CA ASP A 734 -19.07 6.65 -7.92
C ASP A 734 -20.35 7.37 -8.41
N PRO A 735 -20.22 8.58 -8.98
CA PRO A 735 -21.36 9.31 -9.51
C PRO A 735 -22.07 8.56 -10.65
N ILE A 736 -23.34 8.21 -10.44
CA ILE A 736 -24.16 7.40 -11.36
C ILE A 736 -24.22 8.00 -12.76
N ASN A 737 -24.31 9.32 -12.87
CA ASN A 737 -24.42 9.99 -14.16
C ASN A 737 -23.11 9.99 -14.97
N LEU A 738 -21.98 9.64 -14.37
CA LEU A 738 -20.67 9.53 -15.03
C LEU A 738 -20.21 8.09 -15.21
N ASP A 739 -21.00 7.12 -14.74
CA ASP A 739 -20.71 5.69 -14.86
C ASP A 739 -20.86 5.21 -16.32
N ASP A 740 -20.14 4.15 -16.70
CA ASP A 740 -20.30 3.55 -18.02
C ASP A 740 -21.64 2.81 -18.17
N GLU A 741 -22.17 2.27 -17.06
CA GLU A 741 -23.52 1.71 -16.96
C GLU A 741 -24.52 2.82 -16.64
N GLN A 742 -25.52 3.00 -17.50
CA GLN A 742 -26.50 4.10 -17.40
C GLN A 742 -27.92 3.60 -17.12
N ASP A 743 -28.14 2.28 -17.00
CA ASP A 743 -29.43 1.72 -16.58
C ASP A 743 -29.67 1.97 -15.09
N LEU A 744 -30.59 2.87 -14.78
CA LEU A 744 -31.01 3.18 -13.40
C LEU A 744 -31.62 1.98 -12.66
N THR A 745 -32.10 0.96 -13.39
CA THR A 745 -32.54 -0.30 -12.77
C THR A 745 -31.34 -1.05 -12.21
N TYR A 746 -30.24 -1.12 -12.95
CA TYR A 746 -28.99 -1.70 -12.45
C TYR A 746 -28.52 -0.96 -11.20
N HIS A 747 -28.40 0.37 -11.26
CA HIS A 747 -27.98 1.18 -10.11
C HIS A 747 -28.88 1.02 -8.89
N LEU A 748 -30.20 0.91 -9.08
CA LEU A 748 -31.13 0.60 -8.00
C LEU A 748 -30.82 -0.75 -7.35
N LEU A 749 -30.65 -1.80 -8.14
CA LEU A 749 -30.36 -3.15 -7.64
C LEU A 749 -28.99 -3.21 -6.96
N HIS A 750 -27.99 -2.57 -7.57
CA HIS A 750 -26.61 -2.50 -7.08
C HIS A 750 -26.52 -1.76 -5.75
N SER A 751 -27.19 -0.61 -5.62
CA SER A 751 -27.28 0.12 -4.36
C SER A 751 -28.00 -0.67 -3.26
N LEU A 752 -28.99 -1.50 -3.62
CA LEU A 752 -29.69 -2.36 -2.66
C LEU A 752 -28.84 -3.56 -2.20
N GLU A 753 -28.00 -4.11 -3.08
CA GLU A 753 -27.07 -5.20 -2.74
C GLU A 753 -25.89 -4.70 -1.88
N TYR A 754 -25.35 -3.53 -2.22
CA TYR A 754 -24.18 -2.96 -1.56
C TYR A 754 -24.54 -2.03 -0.39
N GLY A 755 -25.82 -1.66 -0.22
CA GLY A 755 -26.25 -0.73 0.82
C GLY A 755 -25.77 0.71 0.61
N THR A 756 -25.55 1.14 -0.64
CA THR A 756 -25.02 2.45 -0.97
C THR A 756 -26.12 3.51 -1.11
N ALA A 757 -25.81 4.75 -0.73
CA ALA A 757 -26.64 5.90 -1.04
C ALA A 757 -26.43 6.36 -2.51
N PRO A 758 -27.44 7.01 -3.14
CA PRO A 758 -27.26 7.55 -4.48
C PRO A 758 -26.31 8.75 -4.50
N HIS A 759 -25.46 8.81 -5.52
CA HIS A 759 -24.47 9.86 -5.73
C HIS A 759 -24.47 10.36 -7.17
N PHE A 760 -24.45 11.67 -7.35
CA PHE A 760 -24.43 12.34 -8.66
C PHE A 760 -23.40 13.48 -8.71
N PHE A 761 -22.87 13.77 -9.90
CA PHE A 761 -21.95 14.87 -10.14
C PHE A 761 -22.56 15.89 -11.11
N TRP A 762 -22.92 17.06 -10.61
CA TRP A 762 -23.74 18.04 -11.32
C TRP A 762 -23.06 19.39 -11.58
N SER A 763 -23.58 20.08 -12.59
CA SER A 763 -23.31 21.47 -12.91
C SER A 763 -24.60 22.18 -13.32
N TYR A 764 -24.69 23.48 -13.03
CA TYR A 764 -25.80 24.30 -13.52
C TYR A 764 -25.70 24.56 -15.02
N GLU A 765 -24.49 24.85 -15.49
CA GLU A 765 -24.22 25.05 -16.91
C GLU A 765 -24.12 23.70 -17.64
N SER A 766 -24.46 23.70 -18.93
CA SER A 766 -24.36 22.52 -19.79
C SER A 766 -22.92 21.97 -19.84
N SER A 767 -22.79 20.64 -19.68
CA SER A 767 -21.52 19.90 -19.83
C SER A 767 -20.88 20.11 -21.21
N SER A 768 -21.64 20.54 -22.22
CA SER A 768 -21.11 20.91 -23.54
C SER A 768 -20.02 21.99 -23.49
N LYS A 769 -19.96 22.80 -22.42
CA LYS A 769 -18.90 23.80 -22.22
C LYS A 769 -17.53 23.20 -21.88
N LEU A 770 -17.50 21.95 -21.38
CA LEU A 770 -16.33 21.19 -20.99
C LEU A 770 -15.71 20.40 -22.17
N LYS A 771 -16.43 20.28 -23.29
CA LYS A 771 -15.88 19.67 -24.51
C LYS A 771 -14.58 20.36 -24.94
N LEU A 772 -13.61 19.57 -25.38
CA LEU A 772 -12.29 20.06 -25.81
C LEU A 772 -11.55 20.81 -24.70
N THR A 773 -11.76 20.39 -23.45
CA THR A 773 -10.97 20.80 -22.29
C THR A 773 -10.47 19.54 -21.57
N THR A 774 -9.57 19.71 -20.61
CA THR A 774 -9.05 18.60 -19.77
C THR A 774 -10.13 17.99 -18.87
N TYR A 775 -11.34 18.54 -18.86
CA TYR A 775 -12.49 18.09 -18.05
C TYR A 775 -13.60 17.46 -18.91
N GLU A 776 -13.30 17.00 -20.11
CA GLU A 776 -14.31 16.41 -21.01
C GLU A 776 -14.89 15.09 -20.50
N THR A 777 -14.24 14.44 -19.52
CA THR A 777 -14.76 13.27 -18.78
C THR A 777 -15.96 13.61 -17.92
N LEU A 778 -16.20 14.89 -17.60
CA LEU A 778 -17.42 15.37 -16.94
C LEU A 778 -18.52 15.59 -17.99
N PHE A 779 -18.85 14.55 -18.76
CA PHE A 779 -19.65 14.65 -19.98
C PHE A 779 -21.15 14.77 -19.74
N SER A 780 -21.67 14.34 -18.58
CA SER A 780 -23.10 14.23 -18.28
C SER A 780 -23.52 14.97 -16.99
N THR A 781 -23.01 16.18 -16.78
CA THR A 781 -23.18 16.89 -15.50
C THR A 781 -24.36 17.84 -15.41
N HIS A 782 -25.06 18.16 -16.50
CA HIS A 782 -26.12 19.17 -16.44
C HIS A 782 -27.32 18.70 -15.57
N TYR A 783 -27.50 19.33 -14.41
CA TYR A 783 -28.34 18.78 -13.32
C TYR A 783 -29.80 18.55 -13.73
N SER A 784 -30.37 19.43 -14.56
CA SER A 784 -31.79 19.33 -14.94
C SER A 784 -32.10 18.12 -15.81
N ASP A 785 -31.08 17.54 -16.46
CA ASP A 785 -31.24 16.32 -17.25
C ASP A 785 -31.41 15.08 -16.33
N TRP A 786 -30.93 15.17 -15.08
CA TRP A 786 -30.87 14.07 -14.12
C TRP A 786 -31.81 14.22 -12.92
N LEU A 787 -32.32 15.42 -12.63
CA LEU A 787 -33.05 15.72 -11.39
C LEU A 787 -34.24 14.78 -11.14
N LYS A 788 -35.02 14.49 -12.18
CA LYS A 788 -36.20 13.62 -12.08
C LYS A 788 -35.79 12.18 -11.79
N ASP A 789 -34.83 11.68 -12.56
CA ASP A 789 -34.34 10.31 -12.45
C ASP A 789 -33.66 10.06 -11.11
N ALA A 790 -32.89 11.04 -10.61
CA ALA A 790 -32.32 11.03 -9.28
C ALA A 790 -33.39 11.01 -8.17
N ALA A 791 -34.47 11.79 -8.32
CA ALA A 791 -35.58 11.79 -7.37
C ALA A 791 -36.31 10.44 -7.31
N ASP A 792 -36.58 9.84 -8.48
CA ASP A 792 -37.24 8.54 -8.59
C ASP A 792 -36.37 7.41 -8.00
N LEU A 793 -35.06 7.44 -8.26
CA LEU A 793 -34.10 6.49 -7.68
C LEU A 793 -34.00 6.66 -6.16
N TYR A 794 -33.80 7.90 -5.68
CA TYR A 794 -33.72 8.22 -4.26
C TYR A 794 -34.98 7.78 -3.52
N GLY A 795 -36.17 8.05 -4.05
CA GLY A 795 -37.42 7.64 -3.42
C GLY A 795 -37.54 6.13 -3.23
N LYS A 796 -37.12 5.34 -4.22
CA LYS A 796 -37.11 3.86 -4.13
C LYS A 796 -36.07 3.36 -3.11
N LEU A 797 -34.85 3.87 -3.18
CA LEU A 797 -33.77 3.49 -2.26
C LEU A 797 -34.12 3.87 -0.82
N ASN A 798 -34.58 5.11 -0.60
CA ASN A 798 -34.98 5.59 0.71
C ASN A 798 -36.13 4.76 1.30
N GLY A 799 -37.07 4.30 0.48
CA GLY A 799 -38.16 3.41 0.92
C GLY A 799 -37.69 2.05 1.48
N VAL A 800 -36.49 1.61 1.14
CA VAL A 800 -35.93 0.31 1.56
C VAL A 800 -34.78 0.49 2.56
N LEU A 801 -33.79 1.31 2.23
CA LEU A 801 -32.53 1.42 2.96
C LEU A 801 -32.57 2.42 4.13
N ALA A 802 -33.54 3.34 4.19
CA ALA A 802 -33.53 4.39 5.22
C ALA A 802 -33.48 3.82 6.64
N GLY A 803 -34.23 2.74 6.90
CA GLY A 803 -34.24 2.04 8.19
C GLY A 803 -33.08 1.08 8.44
N LEU A 804 -32.17 0.92 7.47
CA LEU A 804 -31.07 -0.05 7.50
C LEU A 804 -29.68 0.61 7.66
N GLN A 805 -29.57 1.94 7.52
CA GLN A 805 -28.30 2.68 7.57
C GLN A 805 -27.42 2.35 8.79
N ASN A 806 -28.04 2.18 9.96
CA ASN A 806 -27.33 1.87 11.21
C ASN A 806 -27.33 0.37 11.57
N GLN A 807 -27.81 -0.47 10.66
CA GLN A 807 -27.78 -1.92 10.79
C GLN A 807 -26.54 -2.45 10.08
N THR A 808 -25.92 -3.49 10.62
CA THR A 808 -24.75 -4.08 9.95
C THR A 808 -25.22 -5.06 8.89
N ILE A 809 -24.49 -5.14 7.78
CA ILE A 809 -24.63 -6.28 6.85
C ILE A 809 -23.96 -7.47 7.53
N THR A 810 -24.77 -8.45 7.91
CA THR A 810 -24.35 -9.65 8.64
C THR A 810 -23.94 -10.78 7.70
N GLU A 811 -24.58 -10.86 6.54
CA GLU A 811 -24.33 -11.90 5.56
C GLU A 811 -24.66 -11.40 4.16
N HIS A 812 -23.87 -11.82 3.19
CA HIS A 812 -24.16 -11.68 1.77
C HIS A 812 -24.07 -13.07 1.14
N VAL A 813 -25.08 -13.50 0.41
CA VAL A 813 -25.16 -14.83 -0.19
C VAL A 813 -25.43 -14.72 -1.68
N GLN A 814 -24.50 -15.20 -2.50
CA GLN A 814 -24.73 -15.39 -3.93
C GLN A 814 -25.38 -16.75 -4.17
N HIS A 815 -26.68 -16.75 -4.47
CA HIS A 815 -27.44 -18.00 -4.70
C HIS A 815 -27.14 -18.61 -6.07
N MET A 816 -26.94 -17.74 -7.07
CA MET A 816 -26.51 -18.08 -8.42
C MET A 816 -26.00 -16.79 -9.11
N PRO A 817 -25.32 -16.88 -10.27
CA PRO A 817 -24.90 -15.70 -11.01
C PRO A 817 -26.08 -14.73 -11.25
N GLY A 818 -25.93 -13.49 -10.80
CA GLY A 818 -26.96 -12.44 -10.91
C GLY A 818 -28.10 -12.52 -9.89
N VAL A 819 -28.04 -13.39 -8.87
CA VAL A 819 -29.03 -13.44 -7.78
C VAL A 819 -28.35 -13.47 -6.42
N ALA A 820 -28.58 -12.44 -5.63
CA ALA A 820 -27.96 -12.23 -4.33
C ALA A 820 -28.99 -11.98 -3.21
N GLU A 821 -28.57 -12.25 -1.98
CA GLU A 821 -29.30 -11.96 -0.75
C GLU A 821 -28.38 -11.24 0.24
N VAL A 822 -28.83 -10.10 0.76
CA VAL A 822 -28.15 -9.31 1.79
C VAL A 822 -28.95 -9.39 3.08
N ARG A 823 -28.33 -9.82 4.18
CA ARG A 823 -28.99 -9.94 5.49
C ARG A 823 -28.45 -8.92 6.48
N TYR A 824 -29.36 -8.20 7.14
CA TYR A 824 -29.04 -7.15 8.09
C TYR A 824 -29.22 -7.59 9.55
N SER A 825 -28.53 -6.91 10.46
CA SER A 825 -28.55 -7.22 11.90
C SER A 825 -29.91 -7.13 12.59
N ASN A 826 -30.88 -6.43 11.99
CA ASN A 826 -32.26 -6.37 12.49
C ASN A 826 -33.16 -7.51 11.95
N GLY A 827 -32.61 -8.45 11.20
CA GLY A 827 -33.35 -9.56 10.58
C GLY A 827 -33.95 -9.25 9.20
N THR A 828 -33.80 -8.02 8.69
CA THR A 828 -34.23 -7.68 7.32
C THR A 828 -33.34 -8.36 6.29
N SER A 829 -33.93 -8.90 5.23
CA SER A 829 -33.21 -9.46 4.08
C SER A 829 -33.63 -8.77 2.79
N ILE A 830 -32.67 -8.41 1.95
CA ILE A 830 -32.91 -7.86 0.62
C ILE A 830 -32.45 -8.89 -0.41
N TYR A 831 -33.37 -9.32 -1.26
CA TYR A 831 -33.09 -10.22 -2.38
C TYR A 831 -33.03 -9.42 -3.67
N VAL A 832 -31.98 -9.61 -4.46
CA VAL A 832 -31.73 -8.87 -5.70
C VAL A 832 -31.58 -9.86 -6.85
N ASN A 833 -32.22 -9.58 -7.98
CA ASN A 833 -32.16 -10.40 -9.19
C ASN A 833 -31.85 -9.54 -10.41
N TYR A 834 -30.62 -9.62 -10.91
CA TYR A 834 -30.16 -8.95 -12.13
C TYR A 834 -30.55 -9.71 -13.41
N THR A 835 -31.02 -10.95 -13.30
CA THR A 835 -31.32 -11.77 -14.47
C THR A 835 -32.62 -11.33 -15.16
N ASP A 836 -32.74 -11.67 -16.44
CA ASP A 836 -33.92 -11.38 -17.25
C ASP A 836 -35.13 -12.30 -16.96
N GLN A 837 -35.02 -13.18 -15.96
CA GLN A 837 -36.07 -14.13 -15.60
C GLN A 837 -36.40 -14.06 -14.11
N PRO A 838 -37.66 -14.29 -13.69
CA PRO A 838 -37.99 -14.38 -12.28
C PRO A 838 -37.34 -15.62 -11.65
N VAL A 839 -36.83 -15.47 -10.43
CA VAL A 839 -36.17 -16.54 -9.67
C VAL A 839 -36.89 -16.74 -8.33
N THR A 840 -36.86 -17.96 -7.80
CA THR A 840 -37.38 -18.26 -6.45
C THR A 840 -36.27 -18.84 -5.60
N VAL A 841 -35.96 -18.16 -4.50
CA VAL A 841 -34.95 -18.56 -3.51
C VAL A 841 -35.64 -18.60 -2.15
N ASN A 842 -35.47 -19.67 -1.38
CA ASN A 842 -36.04 -19.79 -0.03
C ASN A 842 -37.56 -19.47 0.05
N ASN A 843 -38.35 -19.90 -0.95
CA ASN A 843 -39.78 -19.59 -1.13
C ASN A 843 -40.12 -18.10 -1.38
N VAL A 844 -39.13 -17.23 -1.58
CA VAL A 844 -39.29 -15.83 -1.97
C VAL A 844 -39.16 -15.74 -3.49
N ARG A 845 -40.21 -15.27 -4.17
CA ARG A 845 -40.20 -15.06 -5.63
C ARG A 845 -39.75 -13.63 -5.94
N ILE A 846 -38.68 -13.50 -6.69
CA ILE A 846 -38.09 -12.23 -7.12
C ILE A 846 -38.37 -12.06 -8.62
N GLY A 847 -38.88 -10.90 -9.03
CA GLY A 847 -39.09 -10.59 -10.45
C GLY A 847 -37.78 -10.53 -11.25
N ALA A 848 -37.87 -10.58 -12.58
CA ALA A 848 -36.72 -10.29 -13.45
C ALA A 848 -36.28 -8.83 -13.26
N LYS A 849 -34.97 -8.57 -13.19
CA LYS A 849 -34.40 -7.22 -12.96
C LYS A 849 -35.12 -6.47 -11.84
N ASN A 850 -35.27 -7.13 -10.70
CA ASN A 850 -36.10 -6.66 -9.59
C ASN A 850 -35.52 -7.11 -8.24
N TYR A 851 -36.06 -6.55 -7.17
CA TYR A 851 -35.72 -6.91 -5.80
C TYR A 851 -36.96 -7.26 -4.98
N THR A 852 -36.75 -7.86 -3.81
CA THR A 852 -37.80 -8.11 -2.81
C THR A 852 -37.21 -8.00 -1.41
N VAL A 853 -37.95 -7.39 -0.49
CA VAL A 853 -37.57 -7.31 0.93
C VAL A 853 -38.32 -8.39 1.70
N GLY A 854 -37.61 -9.11 2.58
CA GLY A 854 -38.15 -10.16 3.45
C GLY A 854 -37.37 -10.28 4.76
N GLY A 855 -37.39 -11.47 5.37
CA GLY A 855 -36.71 -11.78 6.64
C GLY A 855 -37.65 -11.80 7.86
N ASP A 856 -37.09 -12.14 9.03
CA ASP A 856 -37.85 -12.36 10.29
C ASP A 856 -38.42 -11.05 10.90
N GLY A 857 -38.13 -9.90 10.29
CA GLY A 857 -38.59 -8.57 10.70
C GLY A 857 -39.92 -8.11 10.10
N GLN A 858 -40.64 -8.98 9.36
CA GLN A 858 -41.98 -8.72 8.83
C GLN A 858 -43.07 -9.57 9.49
#